data_AF-A0A8J4WQ87-F1
#
_entry.id   AF-A0A8J4WQ87-F1
#
_cell.length_a   1.000
_cell.length_b   1.000
_cell.length_c   1.000
_cell.angle_alpha   90.00
_cell.angle_beta   90.00
_cell.angle_gamma   90.00
#
_symmetry.space_group_name_H-M   'P 1'
#
loop_
_entity.id
_entity.type
_entity.pdbx_description
1 polymer ?
#
loop_
_entity_poly.entity_id
_entity_poly.type
_entity_poly.pdbx_seq_one_letter_code
_entity_poly.pdbx_strand_id
1 'polypeptide(L)'
;MAENPLPMVLNAVQALYGMEGAERQREANEFLNAFAASEAAWAVALQLLQDETLNLPPEALFFAANMLHTKVRKEWVRLSTDQKTAMTASLQTLMDTLRAGNRPGFHQGPLASKLCAIYAVALISSPDDCRALLSQLVATCSATGNPGEIAFLLALSRCVCEEMEDAEIAFAAKDAMEMNLSVLSGDVVTLIGKIILTREDQDSRVAALHGEALACLNVWIRRAGLSLASLFSKDEAVLLALLEALQSKSPHLVACAEILNKLISVAAYPTPAELERTLLVVAQGLLKTRAACESALVDEEDEVSHALTDVISTFCETYVDWILEGEQPQEAAALGEMMLFLGSHPRRQIASLTLEFWQLVQEEPVASRLTYYQHDAFLQLFDVLLKQCAYPAGDADDIDELEHDDLVAFRSGFQGVTDAFLAIFALLKEQFLGHLLPILTATAACKWQSVEVALFAVSTVTDDIKKRLPKAAPENTTAQRVELEIMVSQIFQAVLESTANAHPLVITTASRVLGQFGTWINDKALAAGAFDTIGAILHYLTGALGLAPSRANAAKSFMQIATNCKGCLAKMQPSLLVASVQTFSATAEQEAMPIENRLLVVEGLVRAAAVSPHCSVILQTVLNDSLTRLDQVLAATGSDDTVVAALVCSELQVLGKVVRFLDVPADEAGGKAITAWAVQLIWPHLNVLVLRLEADEAVMAALFQLYGWCLQSLQQEMAPQLGGIATLIVKVFEERRFVAPLECAAVAVDVFGKGGSADPQIVDSFRGLMGALSQSAFQFFTTHSLAEAPEVLRSFFELAYRFLLFCPAAVLTAAEFPVLIELSLACVGNQDRTSTNAVLMFLTFLLNESTIKLAAFTPIINASVLDAGQTEKWFENLVSALALKSPSVLYDAIAKLLFALLSSFPDHERVRTVLMQVLARDALGVAELTPEDRQQVLHLWLSLAAVPSRFSERRFRGVCSDFAKVCRKEMTADSLHSFEAPS
;
A
#
# COMPACT_ATOMS: atom_id res chain seq x y z
N MET A 1 30.40 5.30 -49.52
CA MET A 1 29.71 4.05 -49.86
C MET A 1 29.15 3.52 -48.56
N ALA A 2 27.85 3.70 -48.32
CA ALA A 2 27.20 3.08 -47.16
C ALA A 2 27.09 1.59 -47.46
N GLU A 3 27.75 0.74 -46.68
CA GLU A 3 27.61 -0.72 -46.78
C GLU A 3 26.13 -1.07 -46.56
N ASN A 4 25.56 -1.88 -47.45
CA ASN A 4 24.20 -2.38 -47.30
C ASN A 4 24.16 -3.27 -46.05
N PRO A 5 23.41 -2.93 -44.98
CA PRO A 5 23.46 -3.66 -43.72
C PRO A 5 22.70 -5.00 -43.75
N LEU A 6 21.92 -5.28 -44.80
CA LEU A 6 21.10 -6.49 -44.94
C LEU A 6 21.88 -7.82 -44.75
N PRO A 7 23.07 -8.04 -45.34
CA PRO A 7 23.80 -9.30 -45.18
C PRO A 7 24.28 -9.54 -43.74
N MET A 8 24.63 -8.47 -43.01
CA MET A 8 25.06 -8.56 -41.62
C MET A 8 23.89 -8.97 -40.71
N VAL A 9 22.70 -8.38 -40.95
CA VAL A 9 21.48 -8.73 -40.21
C VAL A 9 21.04 -10.15 -40.51
N LEU A 10 21.10 -10.60 -41.76
CA LEU A 10 20.79 -11.99 -42.14
C LEU A 10 21.70 -13.00 -41.43
N ASN A 11 23.01 -12.74 -41.40
CA ASN A 11 23.96 -13.59 -40.68
C ASN A 11 23.69 -13.62 -39.17
N ALA A 12 23.36 -12.47 -38.57
CA ALA A 12 23.04 -12.39 -37.14
C ALA A 12 21.74 -13.13 -36.79
N VAL A 13 20.70 -13.02 -37.63
CA VAL A 13 19.44 -13.78 -37.45
C VAL A 13 19.70 -15.29 -37.59
N GLN A 14 20.52 -15.71 -38.54
CA GLN A 14 20.91 -17.12 -38.68
C GLN A 14 21.73 -17.62 -37.48
N ALA A 15 22.63 -16.79 -36.94
CA ALA A 15 23.40 -17.13 -35.74
C ALA A 15 22.53 -17.22 -34.47
N LEU A 16 21.50 -16.36 -34.37
CA LEU A 16 20.55 -16.35 -33.25
C LEU A 16 19.73 -17.64 -33.17
N TYR A 17 19.25 -18.14 -34.32
CA TYR A 17 18.44 -19.36 -34.41
C TYR A 17 19.25 -20.62 -34.76
N GLY A 18 20.56 -20.48 -34.96
CA GLY A 18 21.47 -21.57 -35.33
C GLY A 18 22.03 -22.35 -34.13
N MET A 19 22.68 -23.47 -34.42
CA MET A 19 23.33 -24.36 -33.43
C MET A 19 24.82 -24.00 -33.22
N GLU A 20 25.19 -22.72 -33.36
CA GLU A 20 26.60 -22.25 -33.30
C GLU A 20 27.12 -21.98 -31.86
N GLY A 21 26.34 -22.32 -30.84
CA GLY A 21 26.72 -22.19 -29.42
C GLY A 21 26.22 -20.91 -28.73
N ALA A 22 26.14 -20.95 -27.39
CA ALA A 22 25.49 -19.92 -26.58
C ALA A 22 26.17 -18.52 -26.66
N GLU A 23 27.49 -18.46 -26.79
CA GLU A 23 28.20 -17.17 -26.92
C GLU A 23 27.87 -16.46 -28.23
N ARG A 24 27.83 -17.20 -29.34
CA ARG A 24 27.50 -16.66 -30.67
C ARG A 24 26.05 -16.16 -30.75
N GLN A 25 25.12 -16.85 -30.10
CA GLN A 25 23.74 -16.42 -29.96
C GLN A 25 23.63 -15.13 -29.13
N ARG A 26 24.42 -15.00 -28.06
CA ARG A 26 24.45 -13.79 -27.23
C ARG A 26 25.00 -12.59 -28.03
N GLU A 27 26.12 -12.76 -28.73
CA GLU A 27 26.70 -11.72 -29.60
C GLU A 27 25.70 -11.28 -30.68
N ALA A 28 25.03 -12.24 -31.33
CA ALA A 28 24.00 -11.96 -32.31
C ALA A 28 22.82 -11.18 -31.73
N ASN A 29 22.34 -11.56 -30.53
CA ASN A 29 21.24 -10.86 -29.85
C ASN A 29 21.63 -9.43 -29.45
N GLU A 30 22.83 -9.23 -28.90
CA GLU A 30 23.36 -7.89 -28.55
C GLU A 30 23.46 -6.99 -29.79
N PHE A 31 23.98 -7.52 -30.90
CA PHE A 31 24.02 -6.81 -32.18
C PHE A 31 22.62 -6.46 -32.71
N LEU A 32 21.70 -7.42 -32.70
CA LEU A 32 20.34 -7.23 -33.21
C LEU A 32 19.54 -6.22 -32.37
N ASN A 33 19.72 -6.19 -31.06
CA ASN A 33 19.12 -5.18 -30.18
C ASN A 33 19.69 -3.78 -30.46
N ALA A 34 21.01 -3.65 -30.64
CA ALA A 34 21.64 -2.38 -31.02
C ALA A 34 21.18 -1.92 -32.42
N PHE A 35 21.09 -2.84 -33.38
CA PHE A 35 20.62 -2.54 -34.73
C PHE A 35 19.15 -2.12 -34.74
N ALA A 36 18.30 -2.75 -33.92
CA ALA A 36 16.89 -2.41 -33.79
C ALA A 36 16.65 -0.96 -33.32
N ALA A 37 17.63 -0.29 -32.72
CA ALA A 37 17.56 1.13 -32.37
C ALA A 37 18.02 2.09 -33.50
N SER A 38 18.57 1.57 -34.60
CA SER A 38 19.16 2.39 -35.68
C SER A 38 18.15 2.79 -36.78
N GLU A 39 18.37 3.92 -37.47
CA GLU A 39 17.53 4.36 -38.59
C GLU A 39 17.49 3.34 -39.76
N ALA A 40 18.58 2.61 -39.99
CA ALA A 40 18.67 1.60 -41.04
C ALA A 40 17.70 0.42 -40.82
N ALA A 41 17.25 0.20 -39.57
CA ALA A 41 16.36 -0.90 -39.25
C ALA A 41 14.99 -0.79 -39.93
N TRP A 42 14.50 0.42 -40.20
CA TRP A 42 13.24 0.65 -40.91
C TRP A 42 13.24 0.00 -42.29
N ALA A 43 14.26 0.29 -43.09
CA ALA A 43 14.39 -0.22 -44.45
C ALA A 43 14.72 -1.73 -44.46
N VAL A 44 15.61 -2.19 -43.56
CA VAL A 44 16.01 -3.60 -43.52
C VAL A 44 14.87 -4.50 -43.05
N ALA A 45 14.12 -4.12 -42.01
CA ALA A 45 13.00 -4.93 -41.54
C ALA A 45 11.92 -5.07 -42.62
N LEU A 46 11.60 -3.97 -43.32
CA LEU A 46 10.66 -3.99 -44.44
C LEU A 46 11.17 -4.86 -45.61
N GLN A 47 12.46 -4.77 -45.95
CA GLN A 47 13.06 -5.57 -47.01
C GLN A 47 13.03 -7.07 -46.67
N LEU A 48 13.33 -7.46 -45.43
CA LEU A 48 13.25 -8.85 -44.97
C LEU A 48 11.81 -9.40 -45.07
N LEU A 49 10.81 -8.54 -44.83
CA LEU A 49 9.41 -8.90 -44.95
C LEU A 49 8.91 -8.93 -46.40
N GLN A 50 9.41 -8.09 -47.31
CA GLN A 50 8.92 -8.01 -48.69
C GLN A 50 9.63 -8.94 -49.68
N ASP A 51 10.93 -9.19 -49.49
CA ASP A 51 11.73 -9.95 -50.45
C ASP A 51 11.49 -11.47 -50.31
N GLU A 52 10.65 -12.01 -51.18
CA GLU A 52 10.34 -13.44 -51.23
C GLU A 52 11.54 -14.30 -51.66
N THR A 53 12.52 -13.71 -52.36
CA THR A 53 13.68 -14.47 -52.87
C THR A 53 14.63 -14.93 -51.77
N LEU A 54 14.56 -14.31 -50.57
CA LEU A 54 15.38 -14.63 -49.41
C LEU A 54 14.98 -15.95 -48.73
N ASN A 55 13.78 -16.50 -48.99
CA ASN A 55 13.29 -17.77 -48.43
C ASN A 55 13.55 -17.93 -46.92
N LEU A 56 13.22 -16.90 -46.14
CA LEU A 56 13.47 -16.86 -44.71
C LEU A 56 12.51 -17.78 -43.93
N PRO A 57 12.98 -18.41 -42.83
CA PRO A 57 12.12 -19.20 -41.96
C PRO A 57 11.13 -18.30 -41.18
N PRO A 58 9.99 -18.84 -40.69
CA PRO A 58 8.97 -18.07 -39.97
C PRO A 58 9.50 -17.29 -38.76
N GLU A 59 10.47 -17.83 -38.04
CA GLU A 59 11.08 -17.21 -36.87
C GLU A 59 11.85 -15.93 -37.25
N ALA A 60 12.56 -15.95 -38.38
CA ALA A 60 13.27 -14.79 -38.92
C ALA A 60 12.30 -13.69 -39.39
N LEU A 61 11.17 -14.08 -39.99
CA LEU A 61 10.11 -13.16 -40.40
C LEU A 61 9.42 -12.54 -39.17
N PHE A 62 9.16 -13.34 -38.14
CA PHE A 62 8.62 -12.85 -36.87
C PHE A 62 9.56 -11.86 -36.19
N PHE A 63 10.87 -12.14 -36.18
CA PHE A 63 11.87 -11.20 -35.67
C PHE A 63 11.85 -9.86 -36.44
N ALA A 64 11.83 -9.91 -37.78
CA ALA A 64 11.75 -8.70 -38.61
C ALA A 64 10.45 -7.91 -38.34
N ALA A 65 9.31 -8.60 -38.21
CA ALA A 65 8.04 -8.00 -37.84
C ALA A 65 8.09 -7.38 -36.43
N ASN A 66 8.67 -8.06 -35.44
CA ASN A 66 8.76 -7.55 -34.07
C ASN A 66 9.67 -6.31 -33.95
N MET A 67 10.77 -6.29 -34.71
CA MET A 67 11.64 -5.12 -34.83
C MET A 67 10.88 -3.93 -35.43
N LEU A 68 10.19 -4.16 -36.55
CA LEU A 68 9.40 -3.12 -37.22
C LEU A 68 8.24 -2.64 -36.35
N HIS A 69 7.57 -3.54 -35.61
CA HIS A 69 6.50 -3.21 -34.67
C HIS A 69 6.98 -2.29 -33.55
N THR A 70 8.12 -2.61 -32.93
CA THR A 70 8.72 -1.77 -31.87
C THR A 70 9.05 -0.37 -32.40
N LYS A 71 9.60 -0.30 -33.62
CA LYS A 71 9.92 0.93 -34.34
C LYS A 71 8.67 1.76 -34.62
N VAL A 72 7.66 1.16 -35.24
CA VAL A 72 6.39 1.80 -35.57
C VAL A 72 5.66 2.28 -34.31
N ARG A 73 5.64 1.49 -33.24
CA ARG A 73 4.97 1.86 -31.99
C ARG A 73 5.57 3.10 -31.30
N LYS A 74 6.90 3.29 -31.36
CA LYS A 74 7.62 4.36 -30.63
C LYS A 74 8.02 5.56 -31.49
N GLU A 75 8.38 5.32 -32.74
CA GLU A 75 9.05 6.34 -33.58
C GLU A 75 8.18 6.83 -34.74
N TRP A 76 6.97 6.30 -34.92
CA TRP A 76 6.10 6.67 -36.04
C TRP A 76 5.80 8.17 -36.12
N VAL A 77 5.59 8.83 -34.97
CA VAL A 77 5.35 10.29 -34.92
C VAL A 77 6.53 11.08 -35.50
N ARG A 78 7.76 10.58 -35.38
CA ARG A 78 8.99 11.23 -35.85
C ARG A 78 9.19 11.18 -37.36
N LEU A 79 8.49 10.28 -38.06
CA LEU A 79 8.58 10.16 -39.52
C LEU A 79 7.92 11.36 -40.22
N SER A 80 8.52 11.80 -41.32
CA SER A 80 7.92 12.84 -42.17
C SER A 80 6.66 12.33 -42.88
N THR A 81 5.81 13.24 -43.37
CA THR A 81 4.58 12.87 -44.09
C THR A 81 4.86 12.01 -45.33
N ASP A 82 5.93 12.29 -46.06
CA ASP A 82 6.34 11.51 -47.24
C ASP A 82 6.84 10.11 -46.87
N GLN A 83 7.54 9.98 -45.73
CA GLN A 83 7.99 8.68 -45.24
C GLN A 83 6.82 7.83 -44.74
N LYS A 84 5.85 8.46 -44.06
CA LYS A 84 4.62 7.80 -43.62
C LYS A 84 3.82 7.25 -44.80
N THR A 85 3.62 8.05 -45.85
CA THR A 85 2.86 7.61 -47.04
C THR A 85 3.55 6.45 -47.77
N ALA A 86 4.88 6.51 -47.96
CA ALA A 86 5.65 5.44 -48.57
C ALA A 86 5.64 4.14 -47.73
N MET A 87 5.73 4.27 -46.41
CA MET A 87 5.67 3.13 -45.49
C MET A 87 4.28 2.50 -45.49
N THR A 88 3.21 3.29 -45.45
CA THR A 88 1.83 2.78 -45.51
C THR A 88 1.57 2.00 -46.80
N ALA A 89 2.03 2.47 -47.96
CA ALA A 89 1.91 1.74 -49.22
C ALA A 89 2.67 0.40 -49.21
N SER A 90 3.83 0.38 -48.56
CA SER A 90 4.64 -0.84 -48.39
C SER A 90 3.97 -1.86 -47.47
N LEU A 91 3.35 -1.39 -46.39
CA LEU A 91 2.56 -2.22 -45.48
C LEU A 91 1.29 -2.76 -46.14
N GLN A 92 0.61 -1.94 -46.96
CA GLN A 92 -0.55 -2.39 -47.75
C GLN A 92 -0.19 -3.56 -48.67
N THR A 93 0.96 -3.49 -49.34
CA THR A 93 1.44 -4.60 -50.19
C THR A 93 1.63 -5.88 -49.36
N LEU A 94 2.20 -5.77 -48.14
CA LEU A 94 2.34 -6.92 -47.24
C LEU A 94 0.99 -7.48 -46.78
N MET A 95 0.00 -6.61 -46.55
CA MET A 95 -1.35 -7.03 -46.18
C MET A 95 -2.05 -7.75 -47.34
N ASP A 96 -1.86 -7.30 -48.58
CA ASP A 96 -2.41 -7.98 -49.76
C ASP A 96 -1.78 -9.38 -49.93
N THR A 97 -0.47 -9.51 -49.73
CA THR A 97 0.21 -10.82 -49.72
C THR A 97 -0.31 -11.74 -48.61
N LEU A 98 -0.53 -11.18 -47.41
CA LEU A 98 -1.10 -11.91 -46.28
C LEU A 98 -2.52 -12.39 -46.60
N ARG A 99 -3.38 -11.54 -47.15
CA ARG A 99 -4.76 -11.92 -47.53
C ARG A 99 -4.81 -12.93 -48.66
N ALA A 100 -3.90 -12.82 -49.63
CA ALA A 100 -3.91 -13.65 -50.83
C ALA A 100 -3.56 -15.13 -50.58
N GLY A 101 -3.02 -15.51 -49.41
CA GLY A 101 -2.76 -16.93 -49.14
C GLY A 101 -1.40 -17.44 -49.66
N ASN A 102 -0.70 -16.67 -50.48
CA ASN A 102 0.28 -17.24 -51.42
C ASN A 102 1.67 -17.51 -50.82
N ARG A 103 2.02 -16.90 -49.68
CA ARG A 103 3.34 -17.03 -49.06
C ARG A 103 3.33 -18.01 -47.88
N PRO A 104 4.05 -19.16 -47.97
CA PRO A 104 4.13 -20.12 -46.88
C PRO A 104 4.80 -19.49 -45.65
N GLY A 105 4.24 -19.74 -44.46
CA GLY A 105 4.72 -19.19 -43.19
C GLY A 105 4.12 -17.84 -42.78
N PHE A 106 3.58 -17.04 -43.72
CA PHE A 106 2.92 -15.75 -43.42
C PHE A 106 1.59 -15.90 -42.67
N HIS A 107 0.94 -17.05 -42.81
CA HIS A 107 -0.34 -17.39 -42.17
C HIS A 107 -0.19 -17.96 -40.76
N GLN A 108 1.04 -18.05 -40.22
CA GLN A 108 1.22 -18.44 -38.83
C GLN A 108 0.66 -17.34 -37.91
N GLY A 109 -0.24 -17.74 -37.00
CA GLY A 109 -1.01 -16.82 -36.15
C GLY A 109 -0.21 -15.65 -35.53
N PRO A 110 0.96 -15.90 -34.90
CA PRO A 110 1.75 -14.83 -34.29
C PRO A 110 2.30 -13.80 -35.28
N LEU A 111 2.78 -14.25 -36.45
CA LEU A 111 3.33 -13.35 -37.48
C LEU A 111 2.22 -12.52 -38.12
N ALA A 112 1.09 -13.14 -38.47
CA ALA A 112 -0.07 -12.44 -39.02
C ALA A 112 -0.58 -11.35 -38.06
N SER A 113 -0.72 -11.68 -36.77
CA SER A 113 -1.11 -10.70 -35.75
C SER A 113 -0.11 -9.55 -35.62
N LYS A 114 1.21 -9.82 -35.66
CA LYS A 114 2.22 -8.77 -35.62
C LYS A 114 2.17 -7.86 -36.85
N LEU A 115 1.98 -8.41 -38.04
CA LEU A 115 1.85 -7.61 -39.26
C LEU A 115 0.58 -6.75 -39.23
N CYS A 116 -0.54 -7.28 -38.73
CA CYS A 116 -1.76 -6.50 -38.48
C CYS A 116 -1.53 -5.37 -37.45
N ALA A 117 -0.77 -5.61 -36.38
CA ALA A 117 -0.42 -4.60 -35.38
C ALA A 117 0.46 -3.48 -35.95
N ILE A 118 1.44 -3.82 -36.79
CA ILE A 118 2.26 -2.81 -37.49
C ILE A 118 1.38 -1.94 -38.39
N TYR A 119 0.47 -2.55 -39.15
CA TYR A 119 -0.41 -1.83 -40.05
C TYR A 119 -1.45 -1.00 -39.28
N ALA A 120 -1.93 -1.49 -38.13
CA ALA A 120 -2.86 -0.78 -37.26
C ALA A 120 -2.31 0.59 -36.81
N VAL A 121 -1.05 0.69 -36.41
CA VAL A 121 -0.44 1.99 -36.03
C VAL A 121 -0.46 3.00 -37.18
N ALA A 122 -0.18 2.54 -38.40
CA ALA A 122 -0.24 3.37 -39.59
C ALA A 122 -1.69 3.84 -39.86
N LEU A 123 -2.66 2.95 -39.70
CA LEU A 123 -4.08 3.24 -39.89
C LEU A 123 -4.64 4.19 -38.82
N ILE A 124 -4.29 4.03 -37.54
CA ILE A 124 -4.74 4.92 -36.45
C ILE A 124 -4.24 6.35 -36.69
N SER A 125 -3.10 6.51 -37.37
CA SER A 125 -2.59 7.83 -37.75
C SER A 125 -3.39 8.52 -38.87
N SER A 126 -4.26 7.77 -39.56
CA SER A 126 -5.18 8.24 -40.60
C SER A 126 -6.60 7.69 -40.32
N PRO A 127 -7.29 8.20 -39.28
CA PRO A 127 -8.51 7.60 -38.75
C PRO A 127 -9.63 7.38 -39.77
N ASP A 128 -9.79 8.29 -40.73
CA ASP A 128 -10.83 8.19 -41.77
C ASP A 128 -10.55 7.07 -42.77
N ASP A 129 -9.27 6.89 -43.15
CA ASP A 129 -8.85 5.80 -44.02
C ASP A 129 -8.99 4.45 -43.32
N CYS A 130 -8.64 4.40 -42.03
CA CYS A 130 -8.88 3.22 -41.19
C CYS A 130 -10.37 2.87 -41.15
N ARG A 131 -11.23 3.88 -40.92
CA ARG A 131 -12.67 3.68 -40.91
C ARG A 131 -13.19 3.14 -42.23
N ALA A 132 -12.79 3.74 -43.35
CA ALA A 132 -13.22 3.33 -44.68
C ALA A 132 -12.83 1.87 -44.97
N LEU A 133 -11.60 1.49 -44.62
CA LEU A 133 -11.11 0.11 -44.78
C LEU A 133 -11.91 -0.87 -43.92
N LEU A 134 -12.11 -0.58 -42.64
CA LEU A 134 -12.88 -1.45 -41.75
C LEU A 134 -14.34 -1.59 -42.22
N SER A 135 -15.00 -0.51 -42.63
CA SER A 135 -16.34 -0.56 -43.23
C SER A 135 -16.40 -1.47 -44.47
N GLN A 136 -15.41 -1.35 -45.36
CA GLN A 136 -15.35 -2.16 -46.58
C GLN A 136 -15.17 -3.65 -46.25
N LEU A 137 -14.28 -3.97 -45.30
CA LEU A 137 -14.02 -5.35 -44.88
C LEU A 137 -15.26 -5.95 -44.21
N VAL A 138 -15.95 -5.21 -43.33
CA VAL A 138 -17.20 -5.66 -42.68
C VAL A 138 -18.29 -5.94 -43.70
N ALA A 139 -18.47 -5.06 -44.70
CA ALA A 139 -19.44 -5.26 -45.77
C ALA A 139 -19.10 -6.50 -46.62
N THR A 140 -17.82 -6.71 -46.93
CA THR A 140 -17.34 -7.85 -47.72
C THR A 140 -17.55 -9.16 -46.97
N CYS A 141 -17.20 -9.22 -45.68
CA CYS A 141 -17.39 -10.38 -44.83
C CYS A 141 -18.88 -10.73 -44.69
N SER A 142 -19.73 -9.72 -44.49
CA SER A 142 -21.18 -9.89 -44.39
C SER A 142 -21.83 -10.43 -45.66
N ALA A 143 -21.26 -10.14 -46.84
CA ALA A 143 -21.79 -10.58 -48.14
C ALA A 143 -21.25 -11.95 -48.58
N THR A 144 -19.98 -12.23 -48.33
CA THR A 144 -19.29 -13.42 -48.86
C THR A 144 -19.24 -14.59 -47.88
N GLY A 145 -19.26 -14.33 -46.57
CA GLY A 145 -19.11 -15.37 -45.54
C GLY A 145 -17.77 -16.12 -45.58
N ASN A 146 -16.75 -15.58 -46.25
CA ASN A 146 -15.46 -16.28 -46.38
C ASN A 146 -14.71 -16.27 -45.03
N PRO A 147 -14.41 -17.44 -44.43
CA PRO A 147 -13.76 -17.52 -43.11
C PRO A 147 -12.37 -16.87 -43.09
N GLY A 148 -11.62 -16.88 -44.20
CA GLY A 148 -10.30 -16.24 -44.26
C GLY A 148 -10.37 -14.72 -44.18
N GLU A 149 -11.35 -14.12 -44.85
CA GLU A 149 -11.60 -12.66 -44.80
C GLU A 149 -12.12 -12.24 -43.43
N ILE A 150 -12.99 -13.06 -42.82
CA ILE A 150 -13.49 -12.84 -41.46
C ILE A 150 -12.33 -12.87 -40.46
N ALA A 151 -11.47 -13.90 -40.52
CA ALA A 151 -10.31 -14.01 -39.63
C ALA A 151 -9.36 -12.81 -39.76
N PHE A 152 -9.10 -12.36 -41.00
CA PHE A 152 -8.27 -11.17 -41.24
C PHE A 152 -8.90 -9.90 -40.64
N LEU A 153 -10.20 -9.67 -40.88
CA LEU A 153 -10.92 -8.53 -40.31
C LEU A 153 -10.85 -8.55 -38.78
N LEU A 154 -11.16 -9.68 -38.13
CA LEU A 154 -11.12 -9.80 -36.67
C LEU A 154 -9.71 -9.51 -36.12
N ALA A 155 -8.67 -10.05 -36.75
CA ALA A 155 -7.30 -9.82 -36.34
C ALA A 155 -6.88 -8.36 -36.48
N LEU A 156 -7.15 -7.73 -37.64
CA LEU A 156 -6.81 -6.32 -37.88
C LEU A 156 -7.59 -5.38 -36.95
N SER A 157 -8.89 -5.64 -36.82
CA SER A 157 -9.81 -4.88 -35.97
C SER A 157 -9.40 -4.93 -34.49
N ARG A 158 -9.00 -6.11 -33.99
CA ARG A 158 -8.44 -6.28 -32.64
C ARG A 158 -7.15 -5.47 -32.46
N CYS A 159 -6.22 -5.61 -33.41
CA CYS A 159 -4.93 -4.90 -33.36
C CYS A 159 -5.10 -3.37 -33.37
N VAL A 160 -6.07 -2.84 -34.11
CA VAL A 160 -6.39 -1.40 -34.08
C VAL A 160 -6.77 -0.95 -32.68
N CYS A 161 -7.65 -1.67 -32.00
CA CYS A 161 -8.04 -1.34 -30.62
C CYS A 161 -6.89 -1.46 -29.61
N GLU A 162 -6.04 -2.49 -29.74
CA GLU A 162 -4.88 -2.72 -28.86
C GLU A 162 -3.80 -1.63 -29.04
N GLU A 163 -3.45 -1.28 -30.28
CA GLU A 163 -2.40 -0.27 -30.54
C GLU A 163 -2.82 1.15 -30.19
N MET A 164 -4.12 1.45 -30.09
CA MET A 164 -4.57 2.75 -29.57
C MET A 164 -4.13 2.99 -28.12
N GLU A 165 -3.95 1.92 -27.34
CA GLU A 165 -3.44 2.00 -25.97
C GLU A 165 -1.92 2.20 -25.96
N ASP A 166 -1.21 1.29 -26.64
CA ASP A 166 0.24 1.13 -26.50
C ASP A 166 1.09 2.06 -27.39
N ALA A 167 0.56 2.54 -28.53
CA ALA A 167 1.36 3.26 -29.51
C ALA A 167 1.49 4.75 -29.19
N GLU A 168 2.70 5.29 -29.38
CA GLU A 168 2.99 6.72 -29.29
C GLU A 168 2.47 7.42 -30.55
N ILE A 169 1.17 7.75 -30.55
CA ILE A 169 0.46 8.46 -31.63
C ILE A 169 -0.11 9.77 -31.08
N ALA A 170 -0.28 10.77 -31.94
CA ALA A 170 -0.90 12.04 -31.59
C ALA A 170 -2.31 11.84 -30.99
N PHE A 171 -2.57 12.51 -29.86
CA PHE A 171 -3.84 12.44 -29.13
C PHE A 171 -5.06 12.69 -30.02
N ALA A 172 -5.02 13.72 -30.87
CA ALA A 172 -6.11 14.04 -31.80
C ALA A 172 -6.46 12.90 -32.77
N ALA A 173 -5.47 12.09 -33.17
CA ALA A 173 -5.73 10.94 -34.04
C ALA A 173 -6.36 9.78 -33.26
N LYS A 174 -5.95 9.57 -31.99
CA LYS A 174 -6.58 8.58 -31.11
C LYS A 174 -8.04 8.94 -30.83
N ASP A 175 -8.34 10.19 -30.46
CA ASP A 175 -9.71 10.66 -30.22
C ASP A 175 -10.60 10.50 -31.46
N ALA A 176 -10.11 10.92 -32.63
CA ALA A 176 -10.84 10.77 -33.88
C ALA A 176 -11.09 9.29 -34.21
N MET A 177 -10.13 8.42 -33.91
CA MET A 177 -10.28 6.98 -34.09
C MET A 177 -11.30 6.38 -33.13
N GLU A 178 -11.35 6.79 -31.86
CA GLU A 178 -12.38 6.32 -30.90
C GLU A 178 -13.80 6.67 -31.38
N MET A 179 -13.98 7.89 -31.89
CA MET A 179 -15.26 8.31 -32.50
C MET A 179 -15.62 7.43 -33.71
N ASN A 180 -14.64 7.16 -34.58
CA ASN A 180 -14.85 6.29 -35.74
C ASN A 180 -15.17 4.83 -35.33
N LEU A 181 -14.51 4.29 -34.31
CA LEU A 181 -14.81 2.96 -33.76
C LEU A 181 -16.22 2.92 -33.15
N SER A 182 -16.63 3.95 -32.43
CA SER A 182 -17.99 4.04 -31.88
C SER A 182 -19.05 3.97 -33.00
N VAL A 183 -18.82 4.65 -34.12
CA VAL A 183 -19.71 4.59 -35.30
C VAL A 183 -19.72 3.20 -35.94
N LEU A 184 -18.56 2.57 -36.10
CA LEU A 184 -18.42 1.24 -36.73
C LEU A 184 -18.94 0.09 -35.86
N SER A 185 -19.02 0.31 -34.56
CA SER A 185 -19.28 -0.77 -33.60
C SER A 185 -20.61 -1.50 -33.82
N GLY A 186 -21.64 -0.83 -34.37
CA GLY A 186 -22.90 -1.50 -34.74
C GLY A 186 -22.69 -2.63 -35.75
N ASP A 187 -22.06 -2.32 -36.89
CA ASP A 187 -21.84 -3.29 -37.96
C ASP A 187 -20.89 -4.42 -37.52
N VAL A 188 -19.86 -4.08 -36.74
CA VAL A 188 -18.90 -5.06 -36.20
C VAL A 188 -19.57 -6.01 -35.20
N VAL A 189 -20.38 -5.47 -34.27
CA VAL A 189 -21.14 -6.29 -33.31
C VAL A 189 -22.10 -7.23 -34.03
N THR A 190 -22.84 -6.76 -35.04
CA THR A 190 -23.74 -7.62 -35.81
C THR A 190 -23.01 -8.73 -36.56
N LEU A 191 -21.82 -8.45 -37.11
CA LEU A 191 -20.99 -9.48 -37.73
C LEU A 191 -20.52 -10.51 -36.70
N ILE A 192 -20.03 -10.06 -35.55
CA ILE A 192 -19.61 -10.92 -34.43
C ILE A 192 -20.78 -11.79 -33.95
N GLY A 193 -21.99 -11.23 -33.85
CA GLY A 193 -23.19 -11.97 -33.48
C GLY A 193 -23.53 -13.08 -34.45
N LYS A 194 -23.44 -12.83 -35.76
CA LYS A 194 -23.62 -13.88 -36.78
C LYS A 194 -22.60 -15.01 -36.60
N ILE A 195 -21.34 -14.68 -36.29
CA ILE A 195 -20.29 -15.67 -36.09
C ILE A 195 -20.60 -16.53 -34.86
N ILE A 196 -20.80 -15.92 -33.69
CA ILE A 196 -21.03 -16.62 -32.41
C ILE A 196 -22.32 -17.46 -32.41
N LEU A 197 -23.35 -17.05 -33.16
CA LEU A 197 -24.60 -17.80 -33.29
C LEU A 197 -24.54 -18.95 -34.32
N THR A 198 -23.45 -19.04 -35.10
CA THR A 198 -23.28 -20.12 -36.09
C THR A 198 -22.96 -21.43 -35.39
N ARG A 199 -23.75 -22.47 -35.63
CA ARG A 199 -23.51 -23.78 -35.04
C ARG A 199 -22.42 -24.53 -35.81
N GLU A 200 -21.64 -25.37 -35.13
CA GLU A 200 -20.60 -26.20 -35.77
C GLU A 200 -21.15 -27.06 -36.92
N ASP A 201 -22.38 -27.57 -36.77
CA ASP A 201 -23.07 -28.36 -37.80
C ASP A 201 -23.48 -27.56 -39.03
N GLN A 202 -23.58 -26.21 -38.92
CA GLN A 202 -23.96 -25.33 -40.02
C GLN A 202 -22.75 -24.92 -40.86
N ASP A 203 -21.72 -24.39 -40.20
CA ASP A 203 -20.45 -24.03 -40.84
C ASP A 203 -19.30 -24.14 -39.83
N SER A 204 -18.64 -25.29 -39.84
CA SER A 204 -17.53 -25.58 -38.91
C SER A 204 -16.35 -24.63 -39.05
N ARG A 205 -16.14 -24.01 -40.23
CA ARG A 205 -15.03 -23.07 -40.45
C ARG A 205 -15.32 -21.71 -39.85
N VAL A 206 -16.57 -21.26 -39.88
CA VAL A 206 -16.99 -20.02 -39.23
C VAL A 206 -17.12 -20.22 -37.72
N ALA A 207 -17.66 -21.36 -37.28
CA ALA A 207 -17.75 -21.70 -35.85
C ALA A 207 -16.37 -21.80 -35.17
N ALA A 208 -15.33 -22.24 -35.90
CA ALA A 208 -13.96 -22.23 -35.40
C ALA A 208 -13.42 -20.83 -35.05
N LEU A 209 -14.07 -19.74 -35.53
CA LEU A 209 -13.69 -18.35 -35.27
C LEU A 209 -14.40 -17.72 -34.06
N HIS A 210 -15.16 -18.51 -33.28
CA HIS A 210 -15.83 -18.01 -32.07
C HIS A 210 -14.85 -17.35 -31.10
N GLY A 211 -13.69 -17.96 -30.86
CA GLY A 211 -12.66 -17.44 -29.98
C GLY A 211 -12.12 -16.08 -30.45
N GLU A 212 -11.78 -15.96 -31.73
CA GLU A 212 -11.29 -14.71 -32.33
C GLU A 212 -12.36 -13.62 -32.35
N ALA A 213 -13.63 -13.99 -32.57
CA ALA A 213 -14.75 -13.05 -32.56
C ALA A 213 -14.97 -12.47 -31.15
N LEU A 214 -14.93 -13.32 -30.12
CA LEU A 214 -15.01 -12.91 -28.72
C LEU A 214 -13.80 -12.06 -28.30
N ALA A 215 -12.58 -12.46 -28.67
CA ALA A 215 -11.37 -11.69 -28.40
C ALA A 215 -11.41 -10.29 -29.06
N CYS A 216 -11.95 -10.20 -30.28
CA CYS A 216 -12.19 -8.92 -30.94
C CYS A 216 -13.23 -8.09 -30.17
N LEU A 217 -14.37 -8.66 -29.78
CA LEU A 217 -15.37 -7.95 -28.98
C LEU A 217 -14.79 -7.42 -27.66
N ASN A 218 -13.96 -8.23 -26.99
CA ASN A 218 -13.36 -7.93 -25.69
C ASN A 218 -12.52 -6.64 -25.68
N VAL A 219 -11.81 -6.33 -26.77
CA VAL A 219 -11.03 -5.09 -26.89
C VAL A 219 -11.87 -3.92 -27.42
N TRP A 220 -12.90 -4.21 -28.22
CA TRP A 220 -13.80 -3.20 -28.76
C TRP A 220 -14.67 -2.53 -27.70
N ILE A 221 -15.03 -3.25 -26.63
CA ILE A 221 -15.92 -2.74 -25.59
C ILE A 221 -15.47 -1.39 -25.03
N ARG A 222 -14.22 -1.31 -24.56
CA ARG A 222 -13.70 -0.06 -23.97
C ARG A 222 -13.46 1.02 -25.03
N ARG A 223 -12.91 0.65 -26.19
CA ARG A 223 -12.52 1.61 -27.24
C ARG A 223 -13.71 2.22 -28.00
N ALA A 224 -14.78 1.46 -28.17
CA ALA A 224 -16.00 1.92 -28.82
C ALA A 224 -17.06 2.43 -27.83
N GLY A 225 -16.78 2.39 -26.52
CA GLY A 225 -17.71 2.81 -25.47
C GLY A 225 -18.97 1.94 -25.40
N LEU A 226 -18.84 0.63 -25.60
CA LEU A 226 -19.99 -0.28 -25.54
C LEU A 226 -20.33 -0.61 -24.09
N SER A 227 -21.43 -0.06 -23.57
CA SER A 227 -22.07 -0.53 -22.34
C SER A 227 -23.05 -1.67 -22.62
N LEU A 228 -23.50 -2.37 -21.56
CA LEU A 228 -24.57 -3.38 -21.63
C LEU A 228 -25.78 -2.91 -22.46
N ALA A 229 -26.34 -1.75 -22.11
CA ALA A 229 -27.52 -1.22 -22.80
C ALA A 229 -27.22 -0.85 -24.26
N SER A 230 -26.03 -0.31 -24.55
CA SER A 230 -25.66 0.01 -25.93
C SER A 230 -25.49 -1.25 -26.80
N LEU A 231 -24.97 -2.35 -26.23
CA LEU A 231 -24.85 -3.62 -26.92
C LEU A 231 -26.23 -4.22 -27.16
N PHE A 232 -27.10 -4.20 -26.15
CA PHE A 232 -28.47 -4.66 -26.23
C PHE A 232 -29.26 -3.94 -27.34
N SER A 233 -29.17 -2.60 -27.41
CA SER A 233 -29.83 -1.82 -28.46
C SER A 233 -29.30 -2.11 -29.87
N LYS A 234 -28.01 -2.46 -29.99
CA LYS A 234 -27.36 -2.75 -31.29
C LYS A 234 -27.66 -4.16 -31.77
N ASP A 235 -27.50 -5.15 -30.88
CA ASP A 235 -27.76 -6.56 -31.17
C ASP A 235 -28.04 -7.35 -29.87
N GLU A 236 -29.32 -7.47 -29.52
CA GLU A 236 -29.80 -8.24 -28.36
C GLU A 236 -29.32 -9.70 -28.38
N ALA A 237 -29.19 -10.31 -29.57
CA ALA A 237 -28.83 -11.72 -29.69
C ALA A 237 -27.39 -12.00 -29.23
N VAL A 238 -26.47 -11.04 -29.39
CA VAL A 238 -25.09 -11.16 -28.89
C VAL A 238 -25.08 -11.23 -27.36
N LEU A 239 -25.79 -10.32 -26.70
CA LEU A 239 -25.84 -10.31 -25.23
C LEU A 239 -26.47 -11.61 -24.69
N LEU A 240 -27.55 -12.09 -25.31
CA LEU A 240 -28.19 -13.35 -24.95
C LEU A 240 -27.25 -14.56 -25.17
N ALA A 241 -26.45 -14.57 -26.24
CA ALA A 241 -25.48 -15.63 -26.49
C ALA A 241 -24.35 -15.65 -25.45
N LEU A 242 -23.88 -14.48 -24.99
CA LEU A 242 -22.91 -14.39 -23.90
C LEU A 242 -23.48 -14.98 -22.60
N LEU A 243 -24.74 -14.67 -22.27
CA LEU A 243 -25.42 -15.21 -21.09
C LEU A 243 -25.67 -16.72 -21.21
N GLU A 244 -26.07 -17.20 -22.39
CA GLU A 244 -26.26 -18.63 -22.66
C GLU A 244 -24.95 -19.40 -22.55
N ALA A 245 -23.82 -18.82 -22.98
CA ALA A 245 -22.50 -19.42 -22.82
C ALA A 245 -22.13 -19.65 -21.35
N LEU A 246 -22.51 -18.74 -20.45
CA LEU A 246 -22.34 -18.92 -19.01
C LEU A 246 -23.27 -20.03 -18.47
N GLN A 247 -24.53 -20.05 -18.90
CA GLN A 247 -25.53 -21.02 -18.43
C GLN A 247 -25.20 -22.47 -18.86
N SER A 248 -24.61 -22.63 -20.05
CA SER A 248 -24.32 -23.93 -20.66
C SER A 248 -22.91 -24.47 -20.38
N LYS A 249 -22.08 -23.75 -19.59
CA LYS A 249 -20.65 -24.05 -19.41
C LYS A 249 -19.92 -24.22 -20.75
N SER A 250 -20.11 -23.24 -21.65
CA SER A 250 -19.42 -23.19 -22.95
C SER A 250 -17.90 -23.21 -22.78
N PRO A 251 -17.12 -23.78 -23.72
CA PRO A 251 -15.66 -23.69 -23.70
C PRO A 251 -15.13 -22.24 -23.73
N HIS A 252 -15.96 -21.28 -24.13
CA HIS A 252 -15.63 -19.85 -24.15
C HIS A 252 -16.19 -19.09 -22.94
N LEU A 253 -16.67 -19.77 -21.90
CA LEU A 253 -17.30 -19.16 -20.73
C LEU A 253 -16.45 -18.06 -20.10
N VAL A 254 -15.15 -18.31 -19.88
CA VAL A 254 -14.23 -17.35 -19.26
C VAL A 254 -14.14 -16.06 -20.09
N ALA A 255 -13.96 -16.19 -21.42
CA ALA A 255 -13.94 -15.04 -22.32
C ALA A 255 -15.28 -14.29 -22.33
N CYS A 256 -16.41 -15.01 -22.30
CA CYS A 256 -17.73 -14.39 -22.22
C CYS A 256 -17.96 -13.63 -20.90
N ALA A 257 -17.49 -14.19 -19.77
CA ALA A 257 -17.55 -13.53 -18.46
C ALA A 257 -16.70 -12.24 -18.45
N GLU A 258 -15.47 -12.27 -18.97
CA GLU A 258 -14.62 -11.08 -19.10
C GLU A 258 -15.26 -9.98 -19.95
N ILE A 259 -15.89 -10.36 -21.07
CA ILE A 259 -16.62 -9.45 -21.96
C ILE A 259 -17.79 -8.80 -21.20
N LEU A 260 -18.59 -9.59 -20.49
CA LEU A 260 -19.70 -9.09 -19.68
C LEU A 260 -19.21 -8.14 -18.58
N ASN A 261 -18.13 -8.48 -17.86
CA ASN A 261 -17.50 -7.57 -16.89
C ASN A 261 -17.18 -6.22 -17.50
N LYS A 262 -16.49 -6.20 -18.64
CA LYS A 262 -16.15 -4.95 -19.32
C LYS A 262 -17.40 -4.19 -19.76
N LEU A 263 -18.44 -4.86 -20.26
CA LEU A 263 -19.70 -4.21 -20.65
C LEU A 263 -20.42 -3.56 -19.46
N ILE A 264 -20.37 -4.21 -18.29
CA ILE A 264 -20.95 -3.71 -17.03
C ILE A 264 -20.19 -2.46 -16.58
N SER A 265 -18.85 -2.50 -16.60
CA SER A 265 -18.02 -1.39 -16.11
C SER A 265 -17.96 -0.16 -17.01
N VAL A 266 -18.47 -0.22 -18.25
CA VAL A 266 -18.49 0.95 -19.16
C VAL A 266 -19.65 1.87 -18.79
N ALA A 267 -19.32 3.02 -18.20
CA ALA A 267 -20.28 4.08 -17.93
C ALA A 267 -20.80 4.71 -19.23
N ALA A 268 -22.10 4.66 -19.46
CA ALA A 268 -22.74 5.28 -20.61
C ALA A 268 -23.28 6.68 -20.26
N TYR A 269 -22.92 7.68 -21.06
CA TYR A 269 -23.49 9.02 -20.95
C TYR A 269 -23.90 9.56 -22.33
N PRO A 270 -25.14 10.04 -22.51
CA PRO A 270 -26.25 10.05 -21.53
C PRO A 270 -26.78 8.63 -21.24
N THR A 271 -27.52 8.48 -20.13
CA THR A 271 -28.10 7.19 -19.71
C THR A 271 -28.99 6.61 -20.83
N PRO A 272 -28.72 5.38 -21.31
CA PRO A 272 -29.51 4.77 -22.37
C PRO A 272 -30.97 4.51 -21.95
N ALA A 273 -31.91 4.76 -22.85
CA ALA A 273 -33.35 4.59 -22.58
C ALA A 273 -33.75 3.12 -22.29
N GLU A 274 -32.97 2.16 -22.80
CA GLU A 274 -33.23 0.72 -22.63
C GLU A 274 -32.49 0.12 -21.44
N LEU A 275 -31.82 0.94 -20.61
CA LEU A 275 -30.98 0.44 -19.52
C LEU A 275 -31.76 -0.45 -18.56
N GLU A 276 -32.90 0.00 -18.02
CA GLU A 276 -33.71 -0.76 -17.06
C GLU A 276 -34.13 -2.13 -17.61
N ARG A 277 -34.62 -2.16 -18.86
CA ARG A 277 -34.96 -3.42 -19.55
C ARG A 277 -33.74 -4.32 -19.73
N THR A 278 -32.59 -3.75 -20.08
CA THR A 278 -31.35 -4.50 -20.25
C THR A 278 -30.90 -5.12 -18.93
N LEU A 279 -30.93 -4.34 -17.83
CA LEU A 279 -30.58 -4.81 -16.49
C LEU A 279 -31.47 -5.99 -16.08
N LEU A 280 -32.78 -5.91 -16.32
CA LEU A 280 -33.69 -7.01 -16.02
C LEU A 280 -33.36 -8.29 -16.82
N VAL A 281 -33.09 -8.16 -18.13
CA VAL A 281 -32.72 -9.30 -18.99
C VAL A 281 -31.40 -9.94 -18.52
N VAL A 282 -30.40 -9.11 -18.20
CA VAL A 282 -29.09 -9.58 -17.71
C VAL A 282 -29.24 -10.23 -16.33
N ALA A 283 -29.96 -9.62 -15.40
CA ALA A 283 -30.23 -10.19 -14.08
C ALA A 283 -30.89 -11.57 -14.19
N GLN A 284 -31.93 -11.71 -15.00
CA GLN A 284 -32.59 -13.01 -15.22
C GLN A 284 -31.68 -14.03 -15.92
N GLY A 285 -30.80 -13.58 -16.81
CA GLY A 285 -29.80 -14.41 -17.47
C GLY A 285 -28.72 -14.92 -16.51
N LEU A 286 -28.23 -14.05 -15.62
CA LEU A 286 -27.26 -14.37 -14.58
C LEU A 286 -27.86 -15.31 -13.53
N LEU A 287 -29.11 -15.10 -13.10
CA LEU A 287 -29.77 -16.01 -12.16
C LEU A 287 -29.90 -17.45 -12.70
N LYS A 288 -30.01 -17.63 -14.02
CA LYS A 288 -30.05 -18.95 -14.66
C LYS A 288 -28.70 -19.68 -14.65
N THR A 289 -27.58 -19.01 -14.36
CA THR A 289 -26.26 -19.66 -14.27
C THR A 289 -26.09 -20.46 -12.97
N ARG A 290 -27.06 -20.44 -12.05
CA ARG A 290 -27.01 -21.19 -10.78
C ARG A 290 -26.66 -22.66 -10.96
N ALA A 291 -27.27 -23.34 -11.93
CA ALA A 291 -26.98 -24.75 -12.22
C ALA A 291 -25.53 -24.97 -12.70
N ALA A 292 -24.99 -24.01 -13.47
CA ALA A 292 -23.59 -24.04 -13.91
C ALA A 292 -22.63 -23.83 -12.73
N CYS A 293 -22.95 -22.90 -11.81
CA CYS A 293 -22.17 -22.68 -10.59
C CYS A 293 -22.17 -23.92 -9.68
N GLU A 294 -23.34 -24.54 -9.49
CA GLU A 294 -23.47 -25.77 -8.69
C GLU A 294 -22.69 -26.94 -9.32
N SER A 295 -22.74 -27.10 -10.65
CA SER A 295 -21.92 -28.10 -11.35
C SER A 295 -20.43 -27.81 -11.24
N ALA A 296 -19.98 -26.57 -11.51
CA ALA A 296 -18.57 -26.19 -11.41
C ALA A 296 -18.02 -26.44 -9.99
N LEU A 297 -18.82 -26.20 -8.96
CA LEU A 297 -18.46 -26.50 -7.57
C LEU A 297 -18.31 -28.01 -7.31
N VAL A 298 -19.21 -28.84 -7.84
CA VAL A 298 -19.15 -30.30 -7.69
C VAL A 298 -17.97 -30.90 -8.46
N ASP A 299 -17.67 -30.33 -9.63
CA ASP A 299 -16.60 -30.77 -10.53
C ASP A 299 -15.22 -30.16 -10.16
N GLU A 300 -15.16 -29.32 -9.10
CA GLU A 300 -13.97 -28.61 -8.63
C GLU A 300 -13.30 -27.73 -9.71
N GLU A 301 -14.10 -27.11 -10.58
CA GLU A 301 -13.65 -26.22 -11.65
C GLU A 301 -13.45 -24.78 -11.15
N ASP A 302 -12.39 -24.55 -10.38
CA ASP A 302 -12.12 -23.27 -9.72
C ASP A 302 -12.08 -22.06 -10.69
N GLU A 303 -11.55 -22.23 -11.91
CA GLU A 303 -11.50 -21.16 -12.93
C GLU A 303 -12.90 -20.75 -13.43
N VAL A 304 -13.81 -21.74 -13.61
CA VAL A 304 -15.19 -21.50 -14.02
C VAL A 304 -15.98 -20.87 -12.89
N SER A 305 -15.82 -21.38 -11.66
CA SER A 305 -16.42 -20.81 -10.46
C SER A 305 -15.99 -19.35 -10.28
N HIS A 306 -14.70 -19.05 -10.42
CA HIS A 306 -14.18 -17.69 -10.36
C HIS A 306 -14.83 -16.80 -11.43
N ALA A 307 -14.82 -17.20 -12.71
CA ALA A 307 -15.38 -16.40 -13.79
C ALA A 307 -16.88 -16.11 -13.61
N LEU A 308 -17.66 -17.10 -13.14
CA LEU A 308 -19.09 -16.92 -12.86
C LEU A 308 -19.33 -16.02 -11.63
N THR A 309 -18.57 -16.20 -10.55
CA THR A 309 -18.71 -15.36 -9.36
C THR A 309 -18.31 -13.92 -9.64
N ASP A 310 -17.23 -13.71 -10.38
CA ASP A 310 -16.71 -12.38 -10.73
C ASP A 310 -17.73 -11.57 -11.56
N VAL A 311 -18.35 -12.18 -12.58
CA VAL A 311 -19.35 -11.48 -13.41
C VAL A 311 -20.65 -11.18 -12.69
N ILE A 312 -21.10 -12.08 -11.82
CA ILE A 312 -22.30 -11.85 -11.02
C ILE A 312 -22.03 -10.77 -9.97
N SER A 313 -20.88 -10.80 -9.30
CA SER A 313 -20.49 -9.79 -8.30
C SER A 313 -20.34 -8.42 -8.94
N THR A 314 -19.63 -8.33 -10.07
CA THR A 314 -19.46 -7.08 -10.84
C THR A 314 -20.82 -6.47 -11.25
N PHE A 315 -21.78 -7.29 -11.69
CA PHE A 315 -23.14 -6.82 -11.99
C PHE A 315 -23.84 -6.26 -10.75
N CYS A 316 -23.82 -7.02 -9.65
CA CYS A 316 -24.49 -6.64 -8.41
C CYS A 316 -23.89 -5.38 -7.77
N GLU A 317 -22.56 -5.21 -7.85
CA GLU A 317 -21.85 -4.04 -7.35
C GLU A 317 -22.14 -2.80 -8.19
N THR A 318 -22.04 -2.92 -9.51
CA THR A 318 -22.22 -1.78 -10.42
C THR A 318 -23.65 -1.24 -10.43
N TYR A 319 -24.64 -2.12 -10.25
CA TYR A 319 -26.06 -1.77 -10.29
C TYR A 319 -26.77 -2.01 -8.95
N VAL A 320 -26.05 -1.82 -7.84
CA VAL A 320 -26.59 -1.97 -6.48
C VAL A 320 -27.81 -1.08 -6.24
N ASP A 321 -27.80 0.15 -6.76
CA ASP A 321 -28.92 1.09 -6.66
C ASP A 321 -30.20 0.50 -7.26
N TRP A 322 -30.10 -0.06 -8.47
CA TRP A 322 -31.23 -0.71 -9.15
C TRP A 322 -31.77 -1.92 -8.37
N ILE A 323 -30.88 -2.68 -7.72
CA ILE A 323 -31.26 -3.83 -6.87
C ILE A 323 -32.02 -3.35 -5.62
N LEU A 324 -31.58 -2.24 -5.01
CA LEU A 324 -32.13 -1.75 -3.74
C LEU A 324 -33.38 -0.87 -3.90
N GLU A 325 -33.53 -0.15 -5.01
CA GLU A 325 -34.71 0.66 -5.35
C GLU A 325 -36.00 -0.18 -5.41
N GLY A 326 -35.88 -1.48 -5.71
CA GLY A 326 -36.94 -2.46 -5.49
C GLY A 326 -38.05 -2.46 -6.55
N GLU A 327 -37.78 -1.95 -7.76
CA GLU A 327 -38.73 -2.02 -8.88
C GLU A 327 -39.01 -3.47 -9.31
N GLN A 328 -38.02 -4.36 -9.14
CA GLN A 328 -38.10 -5.79 -9.41
C GLN A 328 -37.71 -6.60 -8.16
N PRO A 329 -38.61 -6.69 -7.15
CA PRO A 329 -38.25 -7.20 -5.83
C PRO A 329 -37.95 -8.70 -5.81
N GLN A 330 -38.47 -9.47 -6.78
CA GLN A 330 -38.20 -10.91 -6.88
C GLN A 330 -36.79 -11.17 -7.39
N GLU A 331 -36.39 -10.54 -8.48
CA GLU A 331 -35.06 -10.62 -9.05
C GLU A 331 -34.01 -10.06 -8.09
N ALA A 332 -34.29 -8.91 -7.45
CA ALA A 332 -33.39 -8.31 -6.46
C ALA A 332 -33.13 -9.24 -5.27
N ALA A 333 -34.15 -9.90 -4.72
CA ALA A 333 -33.97 -10.88 -3.64
C ALA A 333 -33.22 -12.12 -4.13
N ALA A 334 -33.55 -12.63 -5.31
CA ALA A 334 -32.87 -13.80 -5.89
C ALA A 334 -31.39 -13.54 -6.17
N LEU A 335 -31.01 -12.32 -6.57
CA LEU A 335 -29.61 -11.91 -6.72
C LEU A 335 -28.89 -11.90 -5.37
N GLY A 336 -29.53 -11.41 -4.31
CA GLY A 336 -28.96 -11.47 -2.96
C GLY A 336 -28.76 -12.90 -2.46
N GLU A 337 -29.73 -13.78 -2.70
CA GLU A 337 -29.59 -15.22 -2.42
C GLU A 337 -28.47 -15.87 -3.25
N MET A 338 -28.31 -15.46 -4.51
CA MET A 338 -27.21 -15.91 -5.36
C MET A 338 -25.86 -15.44 -4.81
N MET A 339 -25.75 -14.18 -4.35
CA MET A 339 -24.53 -13.65 -3.72
C MET A 339 -24.18 -14.39 -2.43
N LEU A 340 -25.17 -14.79 -1.62
CA LEU A 340 -24.94 -15.63 -0.43
C LEU A 340 -24.44 -17.03 -0.78
N PHE A 341 -24.98 -17.63 -1.85
CA PHE A 341 -24.53 -18.91 -2.37
C PHE A 341 -23.08 -18.84 -2.87
N LEU A 342 -22.75 -17.82 -3.67
CA LEU A 342 -21.39 -17.60 -4.17
C LEU A 342 -20.40 -17.29 -3.02
N GLY A 343 -20.81 -16.51 -2.03
CA GLY A 343 -20.04 -16.26 -0.80
C GLY A 343 -19.85 -17.52 0.07
N SER A 344 -20.59 -18.58 -0.19
CA SER A 344 -20.44 -19.89 0.48
C SER A 344 -19.46 -20.84 -0.23
N HIS A 345 -18.78 -20.38 -1.29
CA HIS A 345 -17.79 -21.18 -2.02
C HIS A 345 -16.63 -21.63 -1.11
N PRO A 346 -16.15 -22.88 -1.17
CA PRO A 346 -15.10 -23.39 -0.29
C PRO A 346 -13.75 -22.69 -0.47
N ARG A 347 -13.42 -22.26 -1.70
CA ARG A 347 -12.27 -21.39 -1.97
C ARG A 347 -12.57 -19.97 -1.53
N ARG A 348 -11.89 -19.52 -0.47
CA ARG A 348 -12.10 -18.18 0.12
C ARG A 348 -11.77 -17.03 -0.83
N GLN A 349 -10.80 -17.22 -1.73
CA GLN A 349 -10.45 -16.23 -2.77
C GLN A 349 -11.61 -15.95 -3.73
N ILE A 350 -12.42 -16.98 -4.05
CA ILE A 350 -13.62 -16.82 -4.89
C ILE A 350 -14.75 -16.23 -4.05
N ALA A 351 -14.95 -16.73 -2.82
CA ALA A 351 -15.99 -16.20 -1.92
C ALA A 351 -15.79 -14.70 -1.61
N SER A 352 -14.55 -14.22 -1.50
CA SER A 352 -14.24 -12.82 -1.20
C SER A 352 -14.69 -11.84 -2.27
N LEU A 353 -14.86 -12.28 -3.52
CA LEU A 353 -15.40 -11.45 -4.61
C LEU A 353 -16.80 -10.91 -4.28
N THR A 354 -17.55 -11.57 -3.40
CA THR A 354 -18.91 -11.14 -3.03
C THR A 354 -18.97 -10.08 -1.95
N LEU A 355 -17.84 -9.79 -1.26
CA LEU A 355 -17.87 -8.96 -0.05
C LEU A 355 -18.14 -7.48 -0.35
N GLU A 356 -17.65 -6.95 -1.47
CA GLU A 356 -17.84 -5.55 -1.86
C GLU A 356 -19.31 -5.21 -2.08
N PHE A 357 -20.07 -6.10 -2.72
CA PHE A 357 -21.53 -5.95 -2.85
C PHE A 357 -22.20 -5.73 -1.49
N TRP A 358 -21.86 -6.51 -0.47
CA TRP A 358 -22.44 -6.34 0.87
C TRP A 358 -21.98 -5.05 1.55
N GLN A 359 -20.78 -4.54 1.21
CA GLN A 359 -20.32 -3.22 1.64
C GLN A 359 -21.20 -2.13 1.03
N LEU A 360 -21.40 -2.14 -0.29
CA LEU A 360 -22.26 -1.17 -0.98
C LEU A 360 -23.69 -1.19 -0.45
N VAL A 361 -24.26 -2.39 -0.22
CA VAL A 361 -25.60 -2.52 0.36
C VAL A 361 -25.67 -1.93 1.77
N GLN A 362 -24.60 -1.99 2.57
CA GLN A 362 -24.63 -1.41 3.91
C GLN A 362 -24.51 0.12 3.93
N GLU A 363 -23.93 0.74 2.90
CA GLU A 363 -23.80 2.19 2.79
C GLU A 363 -25.18 2.85 2.61
N GLU A 364 -26.10 2.15 1.95
CA GLU A 364 -27.48 2.62 1.78
C GLU A 364 -28.25 2.62 3.10
N PRO A 365 -29.03 3.68 3.43
CA PRO A 365 -29.82 3.71 4.66
C PRO A 365 -30.80 2.53 4.74
N VAL A 366 -30.87 1.86 5.90
CA VAL A 366 -31.71 0.64 6.10
C VAL A 366 -33.17 0.85 5.63
N ALA A 367 -33.75 2.03 5.86
CA ALA A 367 -35.13 2.33 5.46
C ALA A 367 -35.33 2.46 3.94
N SER A 368 -34.27 2.73 3.18
CA SER A 368 -34.28 2.87 1.73
C SER A 368 -34.05 1.54 1.00
N ARG A 369 -33.55 0.51 1.70
CA ARG A 369 -33.29 -0.81 1.12
C ARG A 369 -34.59 -1.57 0.90
N LEU A 370 -34.63 -2.43 -0.12
CA LEU A 370 -35.66 -3.46 -0.27
C LEU A 370 -35.75 -4.35 0.99
N THR A 371 -36.96 -4.77 1.38
CA THR A 371 -37.27 -5.50 2.63
C THR A 371 -36.32 -6.66 2.95
N TYR A 372 -35.94 -7.45 1.95
CA TYR A 372 -35.01 -8.57 2.11
C TYR A 372 -33.64 -8.12 2.67
N TYR A 373 -33.12 -6.99 2.18
CA TYR A 373 -31.83 -6.41 2.59
C TYR A 373 -31.90 -5.57 3.88
N GLN A 374 -33.10 -5.36 4.42
CA GLN A 374 -33.27 -4.67 5.71
C GLN A 374 -32.91 -5.55 6.90
N HIS A 375 -32.96 -6.89 6.75
CA HIS A 375 -32.72 -7.81 7.85
C HIS A 375 -32.28 -9.21 7.39
N ASP A 376 -33.12 -9.91 6.63
CA ASP A 376 -32.98 -11.34 6.39
C ASP A 376 -31.71 -11.69 5.61
N ALA A 377 -31.33 -10.87 4.62
CA ALA A 377 -30.09 -11.04 3.87
C ALA A 377 -28.86 -10.98 4.78
N PHE A 378 -28.83 -10.03 5.74
CA PHE A 378 -27.70 -9.87 6.66
C PHE A 378 -27.64 -10.96 7.73
N LEU A 379 -28.79 -11.53 8.13
CA LEU A 379 -28.83 -12.69 9.01
C LEU A 379 -28.26 -13.93 8.31
N GLN A 380 -28.63 -14.17 7.05
CA GLN A 380 -28.07 -15.27 6.26
C GLN A 380 -26.59 -15.04 5.92
N LEU A 381 -26.20 -13.80 5.60
CA LEU A 381 -24.81 -13.41 5.42
C LEU A 381 -23.99 -13.72 6.67
N PHE A 382 -24.55 -13.45 7.86
CA PHE A 382 -23.86 -13.76 9.10
C PHE A 382 -23.48 -15.23 9.21
N ASP A 383 -24.39 -16.15 8.87
CA ASP A 383 -24.11 -17.59 8.85
C ASP A 383 -23.05 -17.97 7.81
N VAL A 384 -23.12 -17.38 6.61
CA VAL A 384 -22.12 -17.60 5.55
C VAL A 384 -20.73 -17.17 6.03
N LEU A 385 -20.61 -15.96 6.59
CA LEU A 385 -19.33 -15.43 7.07
C LEU A 385 -18.79 -16.22 8.25
N LEU A 386 -19.63 -16.66 9.18
CA LEU A 386 -19.21 -17.55 10.28
C LEU A 386 -18.66 -18.87 9.75
N LYS A 387 -19.28 -19.44 8.72
CA LYS A 387 -18.78 -20.67 8.09
C LYS A 387 -17.45 -20.44 7.36
N GLN A 388 -17.34 -19.39 6.56
CA GLN A 388 -16.12 -19.08 5.81
C GLN A 388 -14.92 -18.73 6.69
N CYS A 389 -15.22 -18.05 7.80
CA CYS A 389 -14.22 -17.73 8.80
C CYS A 389 -13.86 -18.92 9.68
N ALA A 390 -14.59 -20.04 9.67
CA ALA A 390 -14.25 -21.18 10.51
C ALA A 390 -12.98 -21.88 9.99
N TYR A 391 -12.20 -22.42 10.92
CA TYR A 391 -11.15 -23.38 10.56
C TYR A 391 -11.76 -24.61 9.89
N PRO A 392 -11.04 -25.27 8.97
CA PRO A 392 -11.49 -26.52 8.36
C PRO A 392 -11.70 -27.62 9.41
N ALA A 393 -12.45 -28.66 9.03
CA ALA A 393 -12.65 -29.81 9.89
C ALA A 393 -11.39 -30.69 9.87
N GLY A 394 -10.80 -30.96 11.04
CA GLY A 394 -9.56 -31.71 11.14
C GLY A 394 -8.73 -31.25 12.34
N ASP A 395 -7.48 -31.71 12.41
CA ASP A 395 -6.49 -31.10 13.29
C ASP A 395 -6.08 -29.75 12.73
N ALA A 396 -5.85 -28.77 13.60
CA ALA A 396 -5.44 -27.44 13.18
C ALA A 396 -4.01 -27.42 12.62
N ASP A 397 -3.17 -28.35 13.07
CA ASP A 397 -1.77 -28.46 12.65
C ASP A 397 -1.62 -29.10 11.25
N ASP A 398 -2.70 -29.69 10.72
CA ASP A 398 -2.73 -30.34 9.39
C ASP A 398 -3.17 -29.37 8.26
N ILE A 399 -3.44 -28.10 8.58
CA ILE A 399 -3.84 -27.11 7.56
C ILE A 399 -2.64 -26.74 6.67
N ASP A 400 -2.85 -26.71 5.37
CA ASP A 400 -1.85 -26.25 4.41
C ASP A 400 -1.56 -24.74 4.61
N GLU A 401 -0.31 -24.31 4.42
CA GLU A 401 0.09 -22.91 4.59
C GLU A 401 -0.73 -21.97 3.71
N LEU A 402 -1.04 -22.35 2.46
CA LEU A 402 -1.86 -21.55 1.55
C LEU A 402 -3.31 -21.45 2.03
N GLU A 403 -3.88 -22.55 2.56
CA GLU A 403 -5.23 -22.53 3.10
C GLU A 403 -5.32 -21.67 4.37
N HIS A 404 -4.26 -21.70 5.20
CA HIS A 404 -4.15 -20.84 6.36
C HIS A 404 -4.06 -19.36 5.95
N ASP A 405 -3.21 -19.04 4.97
CA ASP A 405 -3.05 -17.68 4.44
C ASP A 405 -4.37 -17.16 3.84
N ASP A 406 -5.10 -18.00 3.10
CA ASP A 406 -6.43 -17.68 2.59
C ASP A 406 -7.45 -17.39 3.71
N LEU A 407 -7.42 -18.17 4.80
CA LEU A 407 -8.27 -17.94 5.97
C LEU A 407 -7.93 -16.61 6.66
N VAL A 408 -6.63 -16.32 6.84
CA VAL A 408 -6.16 -15.09 7.46
C VAL A 408 -6.49 -13.88 6.59
N ALA A 409 -6.30 -13.98 5.27
CA ALA A 409 -6.66 -12.95 4.30
C ALA A 409 -8.18 -12.67 4.32
N PHE A 410 -9.01 -13.71 4.35
CA PHE A 410 -10.47 -13.54 4.43
C PHE A 410 -10.90 -12.91 5.77
N ARG A 411 -10.26 -13.28 6.89
CA ARG A 411 -10.56 -12.73 8.22
C ARG A 411 -10.09 -11.29 8.42
N SER A 412 -8.90 -10.94 7.93
CA SER A 412 -8.15 -9.73 8.35
C SER A 412 -7.40 -9.01 7.22
N GLY A 413 -7.56 -9.43 5.97
CA GLY A 413 -7.00 -8.75 4.80
C GLY A 413 -7.68 -7.41 4.51
N PHE A 414 -7.18 -6.71 3.48
CA PHE A 414 -7.70 -5.40 3.07
C PHE A 414 -9.20 -5.42 2.73
N GLN A 415 -9.67 -6.51 2.11
CA GLN A 415 -11.09 -6.81 1.85
C GLN A 415 -11.64 -7.88 2.80
N GLY A 416 -11.12 -7.96 4.03
CA GLY A 416 -11.55 -8.96 5.00
C GLY A 416 -12.95 -8.70 5.56
N VAL A 417 -13.52 -9.69 6.24
CA VAL A 417 -14.90 -9.65 6.76
C VAL A 417 -15.15 -8.71 7.94
N THR A 418 -14.14 -8.00 8.43
CA THR A 418 -14.26 -7.20 9.67
C THR A 418 -15.35 -6.13 9.54
N ASP A 419 -15.37 -5.41 8.41
CA ASP A 419 -16.37 -4.38 8.14
C ASP A 419 -17.76 -4.98 7.92
N ALA A 420 -17.84 -6.16 7.31
CA ALA A 420 -19.10 -6.90 7.17
C ALA A 420 -19.68 -7.31 8.54
N PHE A 421 -18.87 -7.81 9.48
CA PHE A 421 -19.35 -8.10 10.84
C PHE A 421 -19.79 -6.82 11.58
N LEU A 422 -19.09 -5.70 11.41
CA LEU A 422 -19.52 -4.41 11.97
C LEU A 422 -20.87 -3.97 11.40
N ALA A 423 -21.08 -4.12 10.09
CA ALA A 423 -22.36 -3.86 9.41
C ALA A 423 -23.49 -4.72 9.99
N ILE A 424 -23.25 -6.03 10.10
CA ILE A 424 -24.20 -6.99 10.66
C ILE A 424 -24.52 -6.63 12.12
N PHE A 425 -23.52 -6.30 12.94
CA PHE A 425 -23.77 -5.90 14.34
C PHE A 425 -24.53 -4.58 14.44
N ALA A 426 -24.23 -3.59 13.58
CA ALA A 426 -24.93 -2.31 13.56
C ALA A 426 -26.44 -2.51 13.29
N LEU A 427 -26.77 -3.46 12.41
CA LEU A 427 -28.13 -3.83 12.03
C LEU A 427 -28.83 -4.71 13.08
N LEU A 428 -28.24 -5.86 13.42
CA LEU A 428 -28.85 -6.90 14.27
C LEU A 428 -28.74 -6.59 15.78
N LYS A 429 -27.76 -5.77 16.19
CA LYS A 429 -27.58 -5.31 17.58
C LYS A 429 -27.50 -6.49 18.57
N GLU A 430 -28.35 -6.53 19.59
CA GLU A 430 -28.41 -7.60 20.59
C GLU A 430 -28.63 -9.00 19.97
N GLN A 431 -29.32 -9.10 18.83
CA GLN A 431 -29.56 -10.37 18.16
C GLN A 431 -28.26 -10.99 17.61
N PHE A 432 -27.24 -10.17 17.32
CA PHE A 432 -25.91 -10.66 16.94
C PHE A 432 -25.33 -11.57 18.03
N LEU A 433 -25.33 -11.10 19.28
CA LEU A 433 -24.86 -11.92 20.41
C LEU A 433 -25.85 -13.04 20.74
N GLY A 434 -27.16 -12.78 20.61
CA GLY A 434 -28.19 -13.81 20.78
C GLY A 434 -28.01 -15.01 19.84
N HIS A 435 -27.52 -14.78 18.63
CA HIS A 435 -27.21 -15.83 17.65
C HIS A 435 -25.96 -16.64 18.02
N LEU A 436 -24.93 -15.99 18.58
CA LEU A 436 -23.67 -16.63 18.94
C LEU A 436 -23.69 -17.32 20.32
N LEU A 437 -24.50 -16.83 21.25
CA LEU A 437 -24.53 -17.29 22.64
C LEU A 437 -24.82 -18.79 22.81
N PRO A 438 -25.73 -19.42 22.04
CA PRO A 438 -25.94 -20.86 22.09
C PRO A 438 -24.69 -21.67 21.71
N ILE A 439 -23.87 -21.15 20.79
CA ILE A 439 -22.62 -21.79 20.37
C ILE A 439 -21.57 -21.70 21.48
N LEU A 440 -21.48 -20.54 22.13
CA LEU A 440 -20.46 -20.24 23.15
C LEU A 440 -20.73 -20.89 24.51
N THR A 441 -21.99 -21.16 24.83
CA THR A 441 -22.40 -21.71 26.14
C THR A 441 -22.64 -23.23 26.11
N ALA A 442 -22.60 -23.86 24.94
CA ALA A 442 -22.77 -25.31 24.81
C ALA A 442 -21.52 -26.05 25.32
N THR A 443 -21.64 -26.72 26.47
CA THR A 443 -20.51 -27.31 27.20
C THR A 443 -19.94 -28.62 26.64
N ALA A 444 -20.57 -29.27 25.66
CA ALA A 444 -20.08 -30.55 25.10
C ALA A 444 -20.46 -30.87 23.64
N ALA A 445 -21.31 -30.06 22.99
CA ALA A 445 -21.90 -30.41 21.69
C ALA A 445 -21.25 -29.71 20.49
N CYS A 446 -20.63 -28.55 20.69
CA CYS A 446 -20.08 -27.74 19.61
C CYS A 446 -18.63 -28.10 19.30
N LYS A 447 -18.29 -28.12 18.01
CA LYS A 447 -16.90 -28.26 17.56
C LYS A 447 -16.11 -27.02 17.97
N TRP A 448 -14.83 -27.19 18.29
CA TRP A 448 -13.98 -26.08 18.73
C TRP A 448 -13.90 -24.97 17.68
N GLN A 449 -13.97 -25.31 16.38
CA GLN A 449 -14.00 -24.36 15.27
C GLN A 449 -15.18 -23.39 15.37
N SER A 450 -16.37 -23.89 15.75
CA SER A 450 -17.57 -23.07 15.89
C SER A 450 -17.46 -22.12 17.09
N VAL A 451 -16.88 -22.57 18.19
CA VAL A 451 -16.62 -21.74 19.38
C VAL A 451 -15.58 -20.67 19.06
N GLU A 452 -14.50 -21.04 18.38
CA GLU A 452 -13.43 -20.14 17.99
C GLU A 452 -13.94 -19.04 17.04
N VAL A 453 -14.71 -19.38 16.00
CA VAL A 453 -15.21 -18.39 15.04
C VAL A 453 -16.27 -17.48 15.64
N ALA A 454 -17.10 -17.99 16.56
CA ALA A 454 -18.04 -17.16 17.31
C ALA A 454 -17.30 -16.14 18.18
N LEU A 455 -16.22 -16.53 18.86
CA LEU A 455 -15.36 -15.59 19.60
C LEU A 455 -14.65 -14.62 18.66
N PHE A 456 -14.24 -15.06 17.47
CA PHE A 456 -13.64 -14.20 16.47
C PHE A 456 -14.62 -13.11 16.03
N ALA A 457 -15.87 -13.47 15.70
CA ALA A 457 -16.93 -12.52 15.35
C ALA A 457 -17.25 -11.54 16.49
N VAL A 458 -17.19 -11.96 17.76
CA VAL A 458 -17.29 -11.02 18.91
C VAL A 458 -16.08 -10.07 18.94
N SER A 459 -14.88 -10.59 18.66
CA SER A 459 -13.63 -9.81 18.72
C SER A 459 -13.53 -8.71 17.66
N THR A 460 -14.24 -8.85 16.52
CA THR A 460 -14.27 -7.84 15.45
C THR A 460 -15.17 -6.65 15.80
N VAL A 461 -16.25 -6.87 16.55
CA VAL A 461 -17.25 -5.83 16.87
C VAL A 461 -17.19 -5.32 18.32
N THR A 462 -16.13 -5.65 19.05
CA THR A 462 -16.02 -5.39 20.50
C THR A 462 -16.14 -3.90 20.86
N ASP A 463 -15.56 -2.99 20.07
CA ASP A 463 -15.63 -1.56 20.37
C ASP A 463 -17.06 -1.02 20.28
N ASP A 464 -17.86 -1.53 19.35
CA ASP A 464 -19.26 -1.15 19.18
C ASP A 464 -20.18 -1.82 20.20
N ILE A 465 -19.85 -3.04 20.65
CA ILE A 465 -20.49 -3.64 21.84
C ILE A 465 -20.25 -2.73 23.06
N LYS A 466 -18.99 -2.34 23.33
CA LYS A 466 -18.65 -1.50 24.49
C LYS A 466 -19.38 -0.15 24.50
N LYS A 467 -19.54 0.50 23.34
CA LYS A 467 -20.30 1.76 23.23
C LYS A 467 -21.76 1.61 23.64
N ARG A 468 -22.34 0.41 23.48
CA ARG A 468 -23.74 0.10 23.77
C ARG A 468 -23.98 -0.47 25.17
N LEU A 469 -22.94 -0.96 25.85
CA LEU A 469 -23.07 -1.45 27.23
C LEU A 469 -23.46 -0.32 28.20
N PRO A 470 -24.18 -0.63 29.30
CA PRO A 470 -24.53 0.36 30.31
C PRO A 470 -23.27 1.01 30.89
N LYS A 471 -23.24 2.35 30.92
CA LYS A 471 -22.27 3.10 31.72
C LYS A 471 -22.72 3.06 33.18
N ALA A 472 -21.79 3.21 34.13
CA ALA A 472 -22.05 3.10 35.57
C ALA A 472 -23.12 4.08 36.14
N ALA A 473 -23.63 5.04 35.35
CA ALA A 473 -24.70 5.95 35.77
C ALA A 473 -26.10 5.39 35.39
N PRO A 474 -27.01 5.19 36.35
CA PRO A 474 -28.27 4.46 36.14
C PRO A 474 -29.35 5.21 35.33
N GLU A 475 -29.17 6.50 35.06
CA GLU A 475 -30.28 7.38 34.63
C GLU A 475 -30.77 7.17 33.18
N ASN A 476 -30.08 6.37 32.35
CA ASN A 476 -30.46 6.14 30.94
C ASN A 476 -30.27 4.69 30.45
N THR A 477 -30.39 3.69 31.34
CA THR A 477 -30.20 2.29 30.96
C THR A 477 -31.49 1.71 30.37
N THR A 478 -31.50 1.43 29.06
CA THR A 478 -32.63 0.75 28.40
C THR A 478 -32.56 -0.76 28.63
N ALA A 479 -33.71 -1.45 28.56
CA ALA A 479 -33.80 -2.91 28.75
C ALA A 479 -32.84 -3.69 27.82
N GLN A 480 -32.72 -3.26 26.56
CA GLN A 480 -31.82 -3.86 25.57
C GLN A 480 -30.34 -3.78 25.97
N ARG A 481 -29.92 -2.69 26.64
CA ARG A 481 -28.54 -2.57 27.11
C ARG A 481 -28.25 -3.51 28.29
N VAL A 482 -29.24 -3.73 29.16
CA VAL A 482 -29.15 -4.72 30.25
C VAL A 482 -29.06 -6.12 29.67
N GLU A 483 -29.87 -6.44 28.67
CA GLU A 483 -29.83 -7.73 27.99
C GLU A 483 -28.47 -8.00 27.35
N LEU A 484 -27.93 -7.01 26.60
CA LEU A 484 -26.59 -7.10 26.02
C LEU A 484 -25.51 -7.33 27.08
N GLU A 485 -25.62 -6.65 28.23
CA GLU A 485 -24.69 -6.82 29.35
C GLU A 485 -24.75 -8.23 29.96
N ILE A 486 -25.95 -8.80 30.08
CA ILE A 486 -26.15 -10.18 30.55
C ILE A 486 -25.48 -11.15 29.57
N MET A 487 -25.69 -10.98 28.26
CA MET A 487 -25.07 -11.84 27.24
C MET A 487 -23.54 -11.77 27.29
N VAL A 488 -22.94 -10.57 27.38
CA VAL A 488 -21.48 -10.42 27.50
C VAL A 488 -20.96 -11.09 28.77
N SER A 489 -21.67 -10.95 29.89
CA SER A 489 -21.30 -11.60 31.16
C SER A 489 -21.35 -13.12 31.07
N GLN A 490 -22.36 -13.68 30.39
CA GLN A 490 -22.50 -15.11 30.13
C GLN A 490 -21.37 -15.64 29.24
N ILE A 491 -20.97 -14.90 28.21
CA ILE A 491 -19.83 -15.25 27.36
C ILE A 491 -18.55 -15.34 28.20
N PHE A 492 -18.31 -14.38 29.10
CA PHE A 492 -17.10 -14.40 29.94
C PHE A 492 -17.11 -15.55 30.93
N GLN A 493 -18.27 -15.85 31.52
CA GLN A 493 -18.43 -17.00 32.38
C GLN A 493 -18.10 -18.30 31.61
N ALA A 494 -18.64 -18.47 30.40
CA ALA A 494 -18.37 -19.65 29.57
C ALA A 494 -16.87 -19.79 29.23
N VAL A 495 -16.21 -18.68 28.88
CA VAL A 495 -14.77 -18.65 28.58
C VAL A 495 -13.94 -19.04 29.80
N LEU A 496 -14.24 -18.48 30.98
CA LEU A 496 -13.48 -18.71 32.20
C LEU A 496 -13.72 -20.10 32.84
N GLU A 497 -14.83 -20.76 32.51
CA GLU A 497 -15.12 -22.13 32.97
C GLU A 497 -14.48 -23.22 32.07
N SER A 498 -14.26 -22.92 30.78
CA SER A 498 -13.82 -23.89 29.74
C SER A 498 -12.30 -24.20 29.73
N THR A 499 -11.55 -23.62 30.65
CA THR A 499 -10.09 -23.37 30.51
C THR A 499 -9.20 -24.61 30.52
N ALA A 500 -9.63 -25.71 31.12
CA ALA A 500 -8.81 -26.93 31.24
C ALA A 500 -8.83 -27.84 30.01
N ASN A 501 -9.85 -27.75 29.13
CA ASN A 501 -10.07 -28.68 28.02
C ASN A 501 -10.31 -27.98 26.67
N ALA A 502 -10.14 -26.66 26.59
CA ALA A 502 -10.36 -25.91 25.37
C ALA A 502 -9.20 -26.07 24.37
N HIS A 503 -9.52 -26.07 23.07
CA HIS A 503 -8.53 -26.09 22.01
C HIS A 503 -7.62 -24.83 22.06
N PRO A 504 -6.31 -24.91 21.77
CA PRO A 504 -5.39 -23.76 21.86
C PRO A 504 -5.82 -22.53 21.05
N LEU A 505 -6.43 -22.73 19.87
CA LEU A 505 -6.95 -21.63 19.05
C LEU A 505 -8.19 -20.95 19.68
N VAL A 506 -9.04 -21.70 20.37
CA VAL A 506 -10.13 -21.13 21.17
C VAL A 506 -9.54 -20.27 22.30
N ILE A 507 -8.51 -20.77 22.98
CA ILE A 507 -7.82 -20.02 24.04
C ILE A 507 -7.20 -18.73 23.50
N THR A 508 -6.64 -18.79 22.29
CA THR A 508 -6.06 -17.65 21.57
C THR A 508 -7.08 -16.56 21.34
N THR A 509 -8.23 -16.90 20.74
CA THR A 509 -9.29 -15.94 20.41
C THR A 509 -10.03 -15.45 21.66
N ALA A 510 -10.26 -16.33 22.64
CA ALA A 510 -10.81 -15.96 23.95
C ALA A 510 -9.91 -14.97 24.69
N SER A 511 -8.59 -15.19 24.70
CA SER A 511 -7.63 -14.27 25.32
C SER A 511 -7.75 -12.88 24.71
N ARG A 512 -7.86 -12.78 23.38
CA ARG A 512 -8.08 -11.51 22.67
C ARG A 512 -9.36 -10.81 23.14
N VAL A 513 -10.49 -11.52 23.17
CA VAL A 513 -11.78 -10.97 23.62
C VAL A 513 -11.68 -10.44 25.04
N LEU A 514 -11.13 -11.21 25.99
CA LEU A 514 -10.97 -10.76 27.38
C LEU A 514 -10.17 -9.46 27.50
N GLY A 515 -9.06 -9.34 26.76
CA GLY A 515 -8.24 -8.13 26.73
C GLY A 515 -8.97 -6.89 26.21
N GLN A 516 -9.75 -7.05 25.13
CA GLN A 516 -10.47 -5.95 24.49
C GLN A 516 -11.56 -5.30 25.37
N PHE A 517 -12.08 -6.03 26.36
CA PHE A 517 -13.09 -5.55 27.32
C PHE A 517 -12.52 -4.98 28.63
N GLY A 518 -11.19 -4.84 28.76
CA GLY A 518 -10.54 -4.45 30.01
C GLY A 518 -11.10 -3.19 30.69
N THR A 519 -11.43 -2.13 29.93
CA THR A 519 -11.99 -0.88 30.50
C THR A 519 -13.37 -1.10 31.11
N TRP A 520 -14.25 -1.85 30.43
CA TRP A 520 -15.59 -2.15 30.92
C TRP A 520 -15.54 -3.06 32.16
N ILE A 521 -14.66 -4.06 32.16
CA ILE A 521 -14.43 -4.96 33.31
C ILE A 521 -13.96 -4.15 34.52
N ASN A 522 -13.03 -3.22 34.34
CA ASN A 522 -12.54 -2.34 35.40
C ASN A 522 -13.68 -1.53 36.03
N ASP A 523 -14.49 -0.86 35.22
CA ASP A 523 -15.59 -0.02 35.69
C ASP A 523 -16.63 -0.82 36.50
N LYS A 524 -16.96 -2.02 36.02
CA LYS A 524 -17.85 -2.98 36.70
C LYS A 524 -17.30 -3.42 38.05
N ALA A 525 -16.04 -3.86 38.07
CA ALA A 525 -15.39 -4.36 39.27
C ALA A 525 -15.24 -3.26 40.34
N LEU A 526 -14.90 -2.02 39.93
CA LEU A 526 -14.84 -0.87 40.84
C LEU A 526 -16.21 -0.52 41.44
N ALA A 527 -17.26 -0.52 40.62
CA ALA A 527 -18.62 -0.22 41.08
C ALA A 527 -19.16 -1.28 42.05
N ALA A 528 -18.85 -2.55 41.81
CA ALA A 528 -19.27 -3.67 42.67
C ALA A 528 -18.38 -3.85 43.91
N GLY A 529 -17.15 -3.32 43.90
CA GLY A 529 -16.15 -3.59 44.94
C GLY A 529 -15.69 -5.05 44.97
N ALA A 530 -15.88 -5.79 43.88
CA ALA A 530 -15.56 -7.21 43.74
C ALA A 530 -14.57 -7.42 42.59
N PHE A 531 -13.45 -8.08 42.86
CA PHE A 531 -12.32 -8.19 41.92
C PHE A 531 -12.06 -9.62 41.42
N ASP A 532 -12.89 -10.58 41.79
CA ASP A 532 -12.70 -12.02 41.49
C ASP A 532 -12.62 -12.28 39.98
N THR A 533 -13.45 -11.61 39.18
CA THR A 533 -13.43 -11.73 37.71
C THR A 533 -12.08 -11.28 37.12
N ILE A 534 -11.49 -10.19 37.63
CA ILE A 534 -10.18 -9.73 37.17
C ILE A 534 -9.10 -10.74 37.55
N GLY A 535 -9.18 -11.30 38.76
CA GLY A 535 -8.28 -12.37 39.20
C GLY A 535 -8.36 -13.61 38.31
N ALA A 536 -9.58 -14.05 37.99
CA ALA A 536 -9.83 -15.18 37.09
C ALA A 536 -9.29 -14.92 35.68
N ILE A 537 -9.48 -13.71 35.14
CA ILE A 537 -8.94 -13.32 33.83
C ILE A 537 -7.41 -13.32 33.84
N LEU A 538 -6.78 -12.74 34.86
CA LEU A 538 -5.31 -12.74 34.96
C LEU A 538 -4.75 -14.16 35.09
N HIS A 539 -5.42 -15.02 35.85
CA HIS A 539 -5.05 -16.43 35.95
C HIS A 539 -5.17 -17.15 34.59
N TYR A 540 -6.27 -16.93 33.88
CA TYR A 540 -6.49 -17.46 32.54
C TYR A 540 -5.41 -17.00 31.56
N LEU A 541 -5.15 -15.69 31.49
CA LEU A 541 -4.14 -15.12 30.60
C LEU A 541 -2.73 -15.63 30.96
N THR A 542 -2.42 -15.80 32.25
CA THR A 542 -1.15 -16.37 32.70
C THR A 542 -0.99 -17.83 32.27
N GLY A 543 -2.06 -18.63 32.33
CA GLY A 543 -2.06 -19.99 31.76
C GLY A 543 -1.88 -19.97 30.25
N ALA A 544 -2.56 -19.08 29.55
CA ALA A 544 -2.45 -18.92 28.09
C ALA A 544 -1.05 -18.46 27.65
N LEU A 545 -0.31 -17.68 28.45
CA LEU A 545 1.09 -17.33 28.16
C LEU A 545 2.00 -18.56 28.03
N GLY A 546 1.68 -19.65 28.73
CA GLY A 546 2.42 -20.91 28.65
C GLY A 546 2.21 -21.68 27.34
N LEU A 547 1.13 -21.41 26.60
CA LEU A 547 0.80 -22.14 25.38
C LEU A 547 1.32 -21.39 24.15
N ALA A 548 2.12 -22.05 23.31
CA ALA A 548 2.74 -21.41 22.15
C ALA A 548 1.74 -20.71 21.19
N PRO A 549 0.61 -21.34 20.80
CA PRO A 549 -0.34 -20.72 19.85
C PRO A 549 -1.04 -19.46 20.40
N SER A 550 -1.30 -19.39 21.71
CA SER A 550 -2.03 -18.28 22.33
C SER A 550 -1.13 -17.20 22.92
N ARG A 551 0.16 -17.46 23.09
CA ARG A 551 1.13 -16.61 23.78
C ARG A 551 1.11 -15.14 23.36
N ALA A 552 1.09 -14.86 22.05
CA ALA A 552 1.12 -13.49 21.54
C ALA A 552 -0.16 -12.71 21.88
N ASN A 553 -1.33 -13.31 21.65
CA ASN A 553 -2.61 -12.71 22.03
C ASN A 553 -2.76 -12.59 23.55
N ALA A 554 -2.33 -13.60 24.31
CA ALA A 554 -2.34 -13.58 25.76
C ALA A 554 -1.44 -12.46 26.33
N ALA A 555 -0.24 -12.25 25.78
CA ALA A 555 0.67 -11.17 26.19
C ALA A 555 0.07 -9.79 25.93
N LYS A 556 -0.51 -9.58 24.74
CA LYS A 556 -1.21 -8.34 24.39
C LYS A 556 -2.42 -8.08 25.29
N SER A 557 -3.24 -9.10 25.54
CA SER A 557 -4.40 -8.99 26.40
C SER A 557 -4.02 -8.80 27.87
N PHE A 558 -2.95 -9.43 28.35
CA PHE A 558 -2.41 -9.21 29.68
C PHE A 558 -1.99 -7.75 29.85
N MET A 559 -1.25 -7.20 28.88
CA MET A 559 -0.87 -5.78 28.86
C MET A 559 -2.12 -4.87 28.90
N GLN A 560 -3.15 -5.16 28.11
CA GLN A 560 -4.39 -4.40 28.08
C GLN A 560 -5.13 -4.44 29.42
N ILE A 561 -5.31 -5.62 30.02
CA ILE A 561 -5.92 -5.77 31.34
C ILE A 561 -5.10 -5.03 32.40
N ALA A 562 -3.78 -5.23 32.43
CA ALA A 562 -2.91 -4.58 33.41
C ALA A 562 -2.94 -3.04 33.30
N THR A 563 -3.05 -2.52 32.08
CA THR A 563 -3.10 -1.08 31.82
C THR A 563 -4.47 -0.47 32.09
N ASN A 564 -5.55 -1.18 31.75
CA ASN A 564 -6.93 -0.67 31.87
C ASN A 564 -7.51 -0.88 33.28
N CYS A 565 -7.08 -1.92 33.99
CA CYS A 565 -7.61 -2.29 35.31
C CYS A 565 -6.77 -1.75 36.49
N LYS A 566 -5.94 -0.73 36.27
CA LYS A 566 -5.03 -0.13 37.25
C LYS A 566 -5.64 0.11 38.63
N GLY A 567 -6.86 0.68 38.68
CA GLY A 567 -7.54 1.02 39.93
C GLY A 567 -7.98 -0.22 40.74
N CYS A 568 -8.38 -1.29 40.06
CA CYS A 568 -8.65 -2.58 40.70
C CYS A 568 -7.34 -3.25 41.16
N LEU A 569 -6.34 -3.27 40.29
CA LEU A 569 -5.06 -3.96 40.54
C LEU A 569 -4.28 -3.37 41.70
N ALA A 570 -4.38 -2.06 41.94
CA ALA A 570 -3.81 -1.41 43.12
C ALA A 570 -4.37 -1.93 44.46
N LYS A 571 -5.56 -2.56 44.45
CA LYS A 571 -6.23 -3.15 45.63
C LYS A 571 -6.09 -4.66 45.73
N MET A 572 -5.55 -5.31 44.70
CA MET A 572 -5.41 -6.77 44.61
C MET A 572 -4.01 -7.22 45.01
N GLN A 573 -3.84 -8.51 45.32
CA GLN A 573 -2.53 -9.05 45.64
C GLN A 573 -1.59 -9.01 44.41
N PRO A 574 -0.34 -8.54 44.58
CA PRO A 574 0.61 -8.44 43.47
C PRO A 574 1.04 -9.79 42.89
N SER A 575 0.84 -10.89 43.63
CA SER A 575 1.15 -12.26 43.18
C SER A 575 0.44 -12.64 41.88
N LEU A 576 -0.78 -12.13 41.66
CA LEU A 576 -1.56 -12.39 40.43
C LEU A 576 -0.90 -11.81 39.18
N LEU A 577 -0.23 -10.66 39.31
CA LEU A 577 0.49 -10.02 38.20
C LEU A 577 1.86 -10.66 38.02
N VAL A 578 2.60 -10.82 39.12
CA VAL A 578 3.98 -11.30 39.10
C VAL A 578 4.11 -12.76 38.67
N ALA A 579 3.06 -13.58 38.82
CA ALA A 579 3.03 -14.96 38.32
C ALA A 579 3.38 -15.06 36.82
N SER A 580 3.02 -14.05 36.02
CA SER A 580 3.35 -14.01 34.58
C SER A 580 4.85 -14.06 34.29
N VAL A 581 5.71 -13.54 35.18
CA VAL A 581 7.18 -13.53 34.99
C VAL A 581 7.75 -14.96 34.95
N GLN A 582 7.09 -15.92 35.61
CA GLN A 582 7.52 -17.32 35.61
C GLN A 582 7.45 -17.97 34.21
N THR A 583 6.68 -17.39 33.30
CA THR A 583 6.54 -17.87 31.91
C THR A 583 7.64 -17.35 30.97
N PHE A 584 8.55 -16.49 31.45
CA PHE A 584 9.60 -15.91 30.60
C PHE A 584 10.73 -16.89 30.30
N SER A 585 11.10 -17.73 31.26
CA SER A 585 12.15 -18.73 31.11
C SER A 585 11.65 -19.97 30.39
N ALA A 586 12.52 -20.60 29.60
CA ALA A 586 12.28 -21.95 29.09
C ALA A 586 12.12 -22.93 30.27
N THR A 587 11.18 -23.86 30.13
CA THR A 587 11.04 -25.02 31.01
C THR A 587 11.40 -26.28 30.22
N ALA A 588 11.47 -27.45 30.88
CA ALA A 588 11.78 -28.71 30.19
C ALA A 588 10.78 -29.05 29.06
N GLU A 589 9.57 -28.46 29.10
CA GLU A 589 8.46 -28.74 28.18
C GLU A 589 8.08 -27.55 27.29
N GLN A 590 8.61 -26.34 27.55
CA GLN A 590 8.23 -25.11 26.83
C GLN A 590 9.45 -24.25 26.50
N GLU A 591 9.48 -23.74 25.26
CA GLU A 591 10.46 -22.77 24.82
C GLU A 591 10.36 -21.44 25.59
N ALA A 592 11.48 -20.71 25.65
CA ALA A 592 11.50 -19.38 26.23
C ALA A 592 10.54 -18.44 25.49
N MET A 593 9.89 -17.55 26.23
CA MET A 593 8.97 -16.58 25.63
C MET A 593 9.72 -15.65 24.67
N PRO A 594 9.26 -15.47 23.41
CA PRO A 594 9.84 -14.51 22.48
C PRO A 594 9.85 -13.10 23.08
N ILE A 595 10.89 -12.32 22.74
CA ILE A 595 11.11 -10.99 23.32
C ILE A 595 9.91 -10.05 23.11
N GLU A 596 9.29 -10.06 21.94
CA GLU A 596 8.11 -9.22 21.63
C GLU A 596 6.97 -9.41 22.64
N ASN A 597 6.69 -10.67 23.00
CA ASN A 597 5.66 -11.03 23.97
C ASN A 597 6.08 -10.65 25.40
N ARG A 598 7.35 -10.87 25.75
CA ARG A 598 7.90 -10.47 27.06
C ARG A 598 7.77 -8.97 27.26
N LEU A 599 8.08 -8.15 26.24
CA LEU A 599 8.00 -6.70 26.32
C LEU A 599 6.57 -6.21 26.56
N LEU A 600 5.55 -6.87 25.99
CA LEU A 600 4.14 -6.56 26.25
C LEU A 600 3.75 -6.86 27.70
N VAL A 601 4.11 -8.03 28.22
CA VAL A 601 3.84 -8.41 29.61
C VAL A 601 4.54 -7.44 30.58
N VAL A 602 5.83 -7.15 30.35
CA VAL A 602 6.61 -6.19 31.15
C VAL A 602 5.99 -4.79 31.11
N GLU A 603 5.56 -4.31 29.94
CA GLU A 603 4.85 -3.02 29.83
C GLU A 603 3.59 -3.00 30.71
N GLY A 604 2.78 -4.06 30.66
CA GLY A 604 1.60 -4.21 31.52
C GLY A 604 1.95 -4.17 33.00
N LEU A 605 2.95 -4.96 33.42
CA LEU A 605 3.42 -5.02 34.81
C LEU A 605 3.89 -3.66 35.32
N VAL A 606 4.74 -2.97 34.54
CA VAL A 606 5.33 -1.69 34.96
C VAL A 606 4.26 -0.59 35.00
N ARG A 607 3.36 -0.53 34.02
CA ARG A 607 2.26 0.45 34.04
C ARG A 607 1.27 0.24 35.17
N ALA A 608 1.04 -1.01 35.59
CA ALA A 608 0.23 -1.33 36.77
C ALA A 608 1.00 -1.01 38.07
N ALA A 609 2.29 -1.31 38.11
CA ALA A 609 3.17 -1.01 39.24
C ALA A 609 3.27 0.51 39.50
N ALA A 610 3.45 1.32 38.45
CA ALA A 610 3.65 2.77 38.52
C ALA A 610 2.48 3.54 39.18
N VAL A 611 1.33 2.90 39.39
CA VAL A 611 0.13 3.49 40.02
C VAL A 611 -0.36 2.70 41.23
N SER A 612 0.44 1.77 41.74
CA SER A 612 0.05 0.83 42.80
C SER A 612 1.01 0.91 44.00
N PRO A 613 0.51 0.71 45.24
CA PRO A 613 1.37 0.61 46.42
C PRO A 613 2.31 -0.62 46.37
N HIS A 614 2.06 -1.56 45.46
CA HIS A 614 2.87 -2.76 45.28
C HIS A 614 4.01 -2.59 44.27
N CYS A 615 4.30 -1.34 43.85
CA CYS A 615 5.29 -1.02 42.83
C CYS A 615 6.64 -1.69 43.06
N SER A 616 7.20 -1.56 44.28
CA SER A 616 8.51 -2.11 44.62
C SER A 616 8.59 -3.62 44.46
N VAL A 617 7.55 -4.37 44.86
CA VAL A 617 7.50 -5.83 44.74
C VAL A 617 7.46 -6.26 43.27
N ILE A 618 6.58 -5.63 42.48
CA ILE A 618 6.42 -5.96 41.07
C ILE A 618 7.71 -5.65 40.29
N LEU A 619 8.27 -4.45 40.50
CA LEU A 619 9.51 -4.04 39.84
C LEU A 619 10.70 -4.89 40.28
N GLN A 620 10.81 -5.23 41.57
CA GLN A 620 11.89 -6.09 42.06
C GLN A 620 11.84 -7.45 41.38
N THR A 621 10.67 -8.06 41.17
CA THR A 621 10.61 -9.34 40.47
C THR A 621 11.04 -9.23 39.00
N VAL A 622 10.56 -8.21 38.28
CA VAL A 622 10.92 -8.00 36.86
C VAL A 622 12.42 -7.69 36.71
N LEU A 623 12.95 -6.79 37.55
CA LEU A 623 14.36 -6.39 37.51
C LEU A 623 15.28 -7.55 37.92
N ASN A 624 14.96 -8.28 38.99
CA ASN A 624 15.79 -9.42 39.42
C ASN A 624 15.88 -10.48 38.32
N ASP A 625 14.75 -10.80 37.70
CA ASP A 625 14.67 -11.79 36.64
C ASP A 625 15.50 -11.37 35.40
N SER A 626 15.38 -10.11 34.97
CA SER A 626 16.15 -9.59 33.82
C SER A 626 17.65 -9.42 34.10
N LEU A 627 18.01 -8.83 35.25
CA LEU A 627 19.41 -8.63 35.64
C LEU A 627 20.13 -9.97 35.88
N THR A 628 19.45 -10.97 36.48
CA THR A 628 20.03 -12.31 36.67
C THR A 628 20.35 -12.96 35.32
N ARG A 629 19.45 -12.85 34.33
CA ARG A 629 19.72 -13.35 32.98
C ARG A 629 20.87 -12.60 32.31
N LEU A 630 20.90 -11.27 32.43
CA LEU A 630 21.96 -10.45 31.87
C LEU A 630 23.33 -10.87 32.43
N ASP A 631 23.45 -10.99 33.76
CA ASP A 631 24.68 -11.40 34.42
C ASP A 631 25.13 -12.82 34.04
N GLN A 632 24.19 -13.76 33.94
CA GLN A 632 24.47 -15.14 33.51
C GLN A 632 25.03 -15.19 32.08
N VAL A 633 24.43 -14.43 31.16
CA VAL A 633 24.86 -14.35 29.76
C VAL A 633 26.23 -13.67 29.64
N LEU A 634 26.49 -12.61 30.41
CA LEU A 634 27.77 -11.91 30.40
C LEU A 634 28.90 -12.72 31.05
N ALA A 635 28.58 -13.56 32.03
CA ALA A 635 29.54 -14.46 32.68
C ALA A 635 29.87 -15.71 31.84
N ALA A 636 29.04 -16.05 30.84
CA ALA A 636 29.28 -17.20 29.98
C ALA A 636 30.54 -16.99 29.12
N THR A 637 31.54 -17.85 29.34
CA THR A 637 32.80 -17.89 28.57
C THR A 637 32.74 -19.01 27.53
N GLY A 638 33.07 -18.70 26.27
CA GLY A 638 33.13 -19.67 25.17
C GLY A 638 31.83 -19.86 24.36
N SER A 639 30.79 -19.08 24.64
CA SER A 639 29.58 -18.96 23.83
C SER A 639 29.81 -18.08 22.60
N ASP A 640 29.08 -18.34 21.52
CA ASP A 640 29.08 -17.48 20.31
C ASP A 640 28.66 -16.05 20.68
N ASP A 641 29.50 -15.06 20.36
CA ASP A 641 29.26 -13.65 20.69
C ASP A 641 27.97 -13.12 20.03
N THR A 642 27.52 -13.71 18.92
CA THR A 642 26.24 -13.34 18.29
C THR A 642 25.02 -13.74 19.13
N VAL A 643 25.04 -14.94 19.72
CA VAL A 643 23.97 -15.43 20.63
C VAL A 643 23.97 -14.63 21.93
N VAL A 644 25.16 -14.32 22.44
CA VAL A 644 25.33 -13.44 23.61
C VAL A 644 24.74 -12.06 23.32
N ALA A 645 25.05 -11.46 22.17
CA ALA A 645 24.54 -10.16 21.77
C ALA A 645 23.01 -10.14 21.66
N ALA A 646 22.39 -11.16 21.05
CA ALA A 646 20.93 -11.26 20.94
C ALA A 646 20.22 -11.32 22.31
N LEU A 647 20.76 -12.09 23.26
CA LEU A 647 20.21 -12.20 24.62
C LEU A 647 20.43 -10.91 25.42
N VAL A 648 21.63 -10.31 25.34
CA VAL A 648 21.93 -9.01 25.98
C VAL A 648 20.98 -7.92 25.44
N CYS A 649 20.80 -7.85 24.13
CA CYS A 649 19.88 -6.92 23.48
C CYS A 649 18.45 -7.10 24.02
N SER A 650 17.98 -8.35 24.12
CA SER A 650 16.66 -8.67 24.68
C SER A 650 16.48 -8.17 26.12
N GLU A 651 17.46 -8.39 27.00
CA GLU A 651 17.37 -7.91 28.38
C GLU A 651 17.49 -6.37 28.46
N LEU A 652 18.33 -5.74 27.64
CA LEU A 652 18.40 -4.27 27.56
C LEU A 652 17.06 -3.65 27.13
N GLN A 653 16.34 -4.28 26.19
CA GLN A 653 15.01 -3.84 25.78
C GLN A 653 13.99 -3.97 26.91
N VAL A 654 14.05 -5.03 27.72
CA VAL A 654 13.21 -5.21 28.92
C VAL A 654 13.50 -4.10 29.94
N LEU A 655 14.78 -3.87 30.25
CA LEU A 655 15.19 -2.79 31.16
C LEU A 655 14.77 -1.41 30.64
N GLY A 656 14.91 -1.18 29.33
CA GLY A 656 14.46 0.04 28.66
C GLY A 656 12.95 0.26 28.81
N LYS A 657 12.14 -0.80 28.65
CA LYS A 657 10.69 -0.75 28.89
C LYS A 657 10.34 -0.40 30.34
N VAL A 658 11.09 -0.95 31.31
CA VAL A 658 10.90 -0.61 32.73
C VAL A 658 11.13 0.87 32.98
N VAL A 659 12.26 1.42 32.53
CA VAL A 659 12.58 2.86 32.76
C VAL A 659 11.61 3.78 32.01
N ARG A 660 11.22 3.42 30.78
CA ARG A 660 10.30 4.20 29.94
C ARG A 660 8.95 4.44 30.59
N PHE A 661 8.40 3.44 31.29
CA PHE A 661 7.07 3.53 31.92
C PHE A 661 7.11 3.85 33.41
N LEU A 662 8.29 4.22 33.92
CA LEU A 662 8.51 4.81 35.23
C LEU A 662 8.93 6.29 35.11
N ASP A 663 8.50 6.99 34.06
CA ASP A 663 8.77 8.40 33.86
C ASP A 663 8.05 9.28 34.90
N VAL A 664 6.78 8.97 35.18
CA VAL A 664 5.95 9.71 36.14
C VAL A 664 5.14 8.73 37.02
N PRO A 665 5.79 7.96 37.91
CA PRO A 665 5.09 7.08 38.85
C PRO A 665 4.29 7.91 39.87
N ALA A 666 3.14 7.39 40.29
CA ALA A 666 2.29 8.01 41.30
C ALA A 666 3.01 8.07 42.66
N ASP A 667 2.63 9.04 43.50
CA ASP A 667 3.21 9.18 44.85
C ASP A 667 3.00 7.92 45.70
N GLU A 668 1.84 7.26 45.55
CA GLU A 668 1.54 5.98 46.21
C GLU A 668 2.47 4.84 45.78
N ALA A 669 3.03 4.90 44.57
CA ALA A 669 4.01 3.95 44.05
C ALA A 669 5.46 4.27 44.46
N GLY A 670 5.68 5.37 45.18
CA GLY A 670 7.00 5.85 45.61
C GLY A 670 7.53 7.06 44.84
N GLY A 671 6.74 7.62 43.90
CA GLY A 671 7.10 8.79 43.11
C GLY A 671 8.45 8.62 42.39
N LYS A 672 9.12 9.74 42.06
CA LYS A 672 10.38 9.71 41.31
C LYS A 672 11.51 8.89 41.98
N ALA A 673 11.44 8.71 43.30
CA ALA A 673 12.43 7.92 44.04
C ALA A 673 12.45 6.45 43.60
N ILE A 674 11.32 5.87 43.17
CA ILE A 674 11.30 4.48 42.68
C ILE A 674 12.01 4.35 41.34
N THR A 675 11.87 5.35 40.46
CA THR A 675 12.57 5.41 39.18
C THR A 675 14.08 5.52 39.41
N ALA A 676 14.50 6.39 40.34
CA ALA A 676 15.89 6.54 40.70
C ALA A 676 16.47 5.24 41.26
N TRP A 677 15.73 4.56 42.14
CA TRP A 677 16.10 3.24 42.67
C TRP A 677 16.26 2.19 41.57
N ALA A 678 15.32 2.10 40.62
CA ALA A 678 15.39 1.16 39.51
C ALA A 678 16.63 1.42 38.63
N VAL A 679 16.91 2.67 38.28
CA VAL A 679 18.10 3.03 37.49
C VAL A 679 19.39 2.75 38.27
N GLN A 680 19.42 3.02 39.58
CA GLN A 680 20.57 2.69 40.44
C GLN A 680 20.88 1.19 40.48
N LEU A 681 19.86 0.33 40.40
CA LEU A 681 20.05 -1.13 40.28
C LEU A 681 20.56 -1.55 38.91
N ILE A 682 20.11 -0.89 37.84
CA ILE A 682 20.49 -1.23 36.46
C ILE A 682 21.92 -0.77 36.13
N TRP A 683 22.30 0.44 36.57
CA TRP A 683 23.51 1.14 36.12
C TRP A 683 24.82 0.34 36.24
N PRO A 684 25.10 -0.39 37.34
CA PRO A 684 26.37 -1.13 37.50
C PRO A 684 26.62 -2.18 36.41
N HIS A 685 25.56 -2.72 35.79
CA HIS A 685 25.65 -3.77 34.78
C HIS A 685 26.01 -3.24 33.39
N LEU A 686 25.85 -1.93 33.14
CA LEU A 686 25.99 -1.34 31.79
C LEU A 686 27.46 -1.17 31.35
N ASN A 687 28.37 -0.89 32.28
CA ASN A 687 29.78 -0.62 31.95
C ASN A 687 30.50 -1.84 31.34
N VAL A 688 30.11 -3.05 31.75
CA VAL A 688 30.71 -4.30 31.24
C VAL A 688 30.33 -4.54 29.77
N LEU A 689 29.16 -4.05 29.35
CA LEU A 689 28.63 -4.24 27.99
C LEU A 689 29.49 -3.53 26.94
N VAL A 690 29.88 -2.28 27.23
CA VAL A 690 30.68 -1.46 26.31
C VAL A 690 32.05 -2.10 26.06
N LEU A 691 32.64 -2.77 27.05
CA LEU A 691 33.96 -3.39 26.87
C LEU A 691 33.93 -4.66 26.00
N ARG A 692 32.80 -5.38 25.96
CA ARG A 692 32.68 -6.68 25.28
C ARG A 692 31.96 -6.59 23.94
N LEU A 693 30.95 -5.73 23.80
CA LEU A 693 29.98 -5.75 22.70
C LEU A 693 29.87 -4.41 21.95
N GLU A 694 30.89 -3.54 22.04
CA GLU A 694 30.92 -2.23 21.31
C GLU A 694 30.79 -2.36 19.79
N ALA A 695 31.17 -3.50 19.22
CA ALA A 695 31.07 -3.73 17.77
C ALA A 695 29.67 -4.17 17.31
N ASP A 696 28.77 -4.56 18.22
CA ASP A 696 27.44 -5.05 17.86
C ASP A 696 26.41 -3.89 17.81
N GLU A 697 25.83 -3.68 16.63
CA GLU A 697 24.90 -2.57 16.39
C GLU A 697 23.62 -2.69 17.20
N ALA A 698 23.05 -3.90 17.30
CA ALA A 698 21.77 -4.12 17.97
C ALA A 698 21.89 -3.89 19.50
N VAL A 699 22.99 -4.37 20.10
CA VAL A 699 23.29 -4.14 21.52
C VAL A 699 23.53 -2.66 21.80
N MET A 700 24.33 -1.97 20.97
CA MET A 700 24.57 -0.54 21.13
C MET A 700 23.28 0.26 20.95
N ALA A 701 22.41 -0.12 20.00
CA ALA A 701 21.10 0.50 19.83
C ALA A 701 20.22 0.38 21.08
N ALA A 702 20.11 -0.83 21.65
CA ALA A 702 19.34 -1.06 22.87
C ALA A 702 19.94 -0.30 24.08
N LEU A 703 21.27 -0.22 24.18
CA LEU A 703 21.97 0.51 25.24
C LEU A 703 21.72 2.03 25.17
N PHE A 704 21.91 2.63 24.00
CA PHE A 704 21.66 4.06 23.80
C PHE A 704 20.18 4.42 23.96
N GLN A 705 19.27 3.52 23.59
CA GLN A 705 17.85 3.69 23.88
C GLN A 705 17.56 3.67 25.39
N LEU A 706 18.17 2.75 26.14
CA LEU A 706 18.06 2.71 27.60
C LEU A 706 18.62 4.00 28.23
N TYR A 707 19.80 4.48 27.78
CA TYR A 707 20.32 5.78 28.23
C TYR A 707 19.35 6.91 27.94
N GLY A 708 18.75 6.95 26.74
CA GLY A 708 17.69 7.90 26.39
C GLY A 708 16.54 7.90 27.39
N TRP A 709 16.02 6.72 27.74
CA TRP A 709 14.96 6.59 28.75
C TRP A 709 15.40 7.05 30.14
N CYS A 710 16.62 6.70 30.58
CA CYS A 710 17.15 7.20 31.85
C CYS A 710 17.24 8.73 31.87
N LEU A 711 17.72 9.36 30.79
CA LEU A 711 17.82 10.82 30.67
C LEU A 711 16.43 11.47 30.73
N GLN A 712 15.42 10.91 30.03
CA GLN A 712 14.06 11.46 30.03
C GLN A 712 13.35 11.29 31.38
N SER A 713 13.44 10.12 32.00
CA SER A 713 12.71 9.82 33.24
C SER A 713 13.32 10.52 34.47
N LEU A 714 14.65 10.63 34.56
CA LEU A 714 15.33 11.21 35.73
C LEU A 714 15.79 12.65 35.54
N GLN A 715 15.92 13.13 34.30
CA GLN A 715 16.26 14.51 33.95
C GLN A 715 17.53 14.99 34.69
N GLN A 716 17.44 16.06 35.49
CA GLN A 716 18.58 16.68 36.18
C GLN A 716 19.36 15.72 37.12
N GLU A 717 18.74 14.64 37.60
CA GLU A 717 19.43 13.62 38.41
C GLU A 717 20.48 12.83 37.60
N MET A 718 20.36 12.82 36.27
CA MET A 718 21.34 12.19 35.37
C MET A 718 22.46 13.14 34.91
N ALA A 719 22.44 14.41 35.32
CA ALA A 719 23.49 15.37 34.95
C ALA A 719 24.93 14.86 35.23
N PRO A 720 25.23 14.16 36.35
CA PRO A 720 26.57 13.62 36.59
C PRO A 720 27.03 12.56 35.59
N GLN A 721 26.10 11.84 34.96
CA GLN A 721 26.39 10.77 33.99
C GLN A 721 26.47 11.28 32.55
N LEU A 722 25.98 12.49 32.27
CA LEU A 722 25.87 13.04 30.92
C LEU A 722 27.23 13.12 30.20
N GLY A 723 28.30 13.49 30.92
CA GLY A 723 29.65 13.56 30.33
C GLY A 723 30.18 12.20 29.85
N GLY A 724 29.91 11.14 30.61
CA GLY A 724 30.27 9.76 30.23
C GLY A 724 29.48 9.28 29.02
N ILE A 725 28.16 9.55 29.01
CA ILE A 725 27.29 9.21 27.88
C ILE A 725 27.72 9.96 26.61
N ALA A 726 27.98 11.27 26.70
CA ALA A 726 28.41 12.09 25.57
C ALA A 726 29.75 11.62 24.97
N THR A 727 30.70 11.23 25.83
CA THR A 727 31.99 10.67 25.40
C THR A 727 31.78 9.38 24.61
N LEU A 728 30.90 8.50 25.10
CA LEU A 728 30.59 7.24 24.43
C LEU A 728 29.83 7.46 23.11
N ILE A 729 28.91 8.42 23.06
CA ILE A 729 28.19 8.81 21.84
C ILE A 729 29.20 9.18 20.73
N VAL A 730 30.15 10.06 21.04
CA VAL A 730 31.16 10.51 20.06
C VAL A 730 32.03 9.33 19.62
N LYS A 731 32.53 8.54 20.58
CA LYS A 731 33.40 7.38 20.29
C LYS A 731 32.72 6.38 19.35
N VAL A 732 31.52 5.91 19.71
CA VAL A 732 30.81 4.89 18.92
C VAL A 732 30.41 5.44 17.56
N PHE A 733 29.95 6.69 17.48
CA PHE A 733 29.60 7.29 16.19
C PHE A 733 30.82 7.45 15.28
N GLU A 734 31.97 7.89 15.81
CA GLU A 734 33.20 8.05 15.06
C GLU A 734 33.75 6.72 14.52
N GLU A 735 33.77 5.67 15.35
CA GLU A 735 34.35 4.37 15.00
C GLU A 735 33.41 3.45 14.20
N ARG A 736 32.09 3.57 14.39
CA ARG A 736 31.10 2.60 13.88
C ARG A 736 29.97 3.19 13.05
N ARG A 737 29.69 4.49 13.17
CA ARG A 737 28.64 5.18 12.40
C ARG A 737 27.21 4.70 12.67
N PHE A 738 26.97 4.04 13.80
CA PHE A 738 25.63 3.64 14.21
C PHE A 738 24.71 4.85 14.41
N VAL A 739 23.42 4.66 14.20
CA VAL A 739 22.39 5.71 14.30
C VAL A 739 22.02 6.04 15.74
N ALA A 740 21.93 5.03 16.61
CA ALA A 740 21.45 5.17 17.99
C ALA A 740 22.21 6.18 18.87
N PRO A 741 23.55 6.38 18.75
CA PRO A 741 24.25 7.48 19.42
C PRO A 741 23.67 8.86 19.12
N LEU A 742 23.29 9.13 17.86
CA LEU A 742 22.70 10.42 17.45
C LEU A 742 21.31 10.61 18.05
N GLU A 743 20.51 9.55 18.09
CA GLU A 743 19.17 9.57 18.72
C GLU A 743 19.27 9.81 20.23
N CYS A 744 20.24 9.17 20.91
CA CYS A 744 20.50 9.42 22.32
C CYS A 744 21.01 10.86 22.57
N ALA A 745 21.84 11.41 21.69
CA ALA A 745 22.26 12.81 21.75
C ALA A 745 21.05 13.75 21.62
N ALA A 746 20.13 13.45 20.71
CA ALA A 746 18.91 14.24 20.49
C ALA A 746 18.03 14.26 21.74
N VAL A 747 17.95 13.14 22.47
CA VAL A 747 17.28 13.05 23.77
C VAL A 747 17.99 13.90 24.83
N ALA A 748 19.32 13.85 24.92
CA ALA A 748 20.08 14.69 25.85
C ALA A 748 19.84 16.19 25.59
N VAL A 749 19.79 16.61 24.33
CA VAL A 749 19.49 17.99 23.94
C VAL A 749 18.05 18.39 24.32
N ASP A 750 17.07 17.51 24.14
CA ASP A 750 15.66 17.78 24.52
C ASP A 750 15.50 18.02 26.04
N VAL A 751 16.18 17.19 26.85
CA VAL A 751 16.09 17.23 28.31
C VAL A 751 16.88 18.40 28.90
N PHE A 752 18.14 18.59 28.49
CA PHE A 752 19.05 19.54 29.13
C PHE A 752 19.19 20.87 28.36
N GLY A 753 18.82 20.92 27.08
CA GLY A 753 18.93 22.13 26.26
C GLY A 753 17.97 23.24 26.69
N LYS A 754 16.69 22.91 26.96
CA LYS A 754 15.65 23.91 27.33
C LYS A 754 16.05 24.76 28.53
N GLY A 755 16.45 24.12 29.63
CA GLY A 755 16.85 24.79 30.87
C GLY A 755 18.29 25.32 30.87
N GLY A 756 19.17 24.71 30.07
CA GLY A 756 20.59 25.05 29.99
C GLY A 756 20.96 26.07 28.90
N SER A 757 20.00 26.49 28.06
CA SER A 757 20.25 27.50 27.00
C SER A 757 20.72 28.86 27.53
N ALA A 758 20.44 29.15 28.81
CA ALA A 758 20.93 30.34 29.51
C ALA A 758 22.29 30.14 30.22
N ASP A 759 22.75 28.90 30.35
CA ASP A 759 24.04 28.56 30.98
C ASP A 759 25.13 28.40 29.91
N PRO A 760 26.14 29.31 29.88
CA PRO A 760 27.23 29.23 28.92
C PRO A 760 27.98 27.89 28.93
N GLN A 761 28.12 27.22 30.08
CA GLN A 761 28.86 25.97 30.18
C GLN A 761 28.15 24.81 29.47
N ILE A 762 26.82 24.77 29.56
CA ILE A 762 26.00 23.77 28.88
C ILE A 762 26.01 24.02 27.38
N VAL A 763 25.88 25.30 26.96
CA VAL A 763 25.96 25.69 25.55
C VAL A 763 27.31 25.30 24.94
N ASP A 764 28.43 25.55 25.65
CA ASP A 764 29.77 25.20 25.16
C ASP A 764 29.99 23.68 25.10
N SER A 765 29.46 22.93 26.07
CA SER A 765 29.52 21.46 26.06
C SER A 765 28.74 20.88 24.89
N PHE A 766 27.53 21.40 24.64
CA PHE A 766 26.69 20.97 23.52
C PHE A 766 27.22 21.42 22.16
N ARG A 767 27.84 22.59 22.09
CA ARG A 767 28.59 23.04 20.91
C ARG A 767 29.74 22.08 20.61
N GLY A 768 30.50 21.68 21.62
CA GLY A 768 31.57 20.69 21.48
C GLY A 768 31.05 19.33 20.98
N LEU A 769 29.93 18.84 21.53
CA LEU A 769 29.28 17.61 21.08
C LEU A 769 28.81 17.72 19.61
N MET A 770 28.13 18.81 19.25
CA MET A 770 27.66 19.04 17.88
C MET A 770 28.84 19.13 16.90
N GLY A 771 29.93 19.80 17.28
CA GLY A 771 31.15 19.90 16.47
C GLY A 771 31.78 18.53 16.20
N ALA A 772 31.99 17.72 17.24
CA ALA A 772 32.57 16.39 17.12
C ALA A 772 31.73 15.46 16.22
N LEU A 773 30.40 15.43 16.42
CA LEU A 773 29.49 14.63 15.60
C LEU A 773 29.43 15.13 14.16
N SER A 774 29.45 16.45 13.94
CA SER A 774 29.43 17.05 12.61
C SER A 774 30.70 16.75 11.82
N GLN A 775 31.89 16.89 12.42
CA GLN A 775 33.16 16.57 11.76
C GLN A 775 33.17 15.11 11.30
N SER A 776 32.71 14.23 12.19
CA SER A 776 32.54 12.81 11.91
C SER A 776 31.58 12.60 10.73
N ALA A 777 30.36 13.15 10.78
CA ALA A 777 29.36 12.97 9.72
C ALA A 777 29.81 13.56 8.37
N PHE A 778 30.44 14.74 8.37
CA PHE A 778 30.93 15.39 7.15
C PHE A 778 32.03 14.56 6.49
N GLN A 779 33.00 14.05 7.25
CA GLN A 779 34.04 13.19 6.70
C GLN A 779 33.43 11.97 5.99
N PHE A 780 32.39 11.38 6.58
CA PHE A 780 31.66 10.26 5.97
C PHE A 780 30.98 10.67 4.65
N PHE A 781 30.19 11.75 4.63
CA PHE A 781 29.47 12.20 3.43
C PHE A 781 30.36 12.84 2.35
N THR A 782 31.60 13.23 2.67
CA THR A 782 32.58 13.64 1.65
C THR A 782 33.22 12.46 0.92
N THR A 783 33.20 11.26 1.51
CA THR A 783 33.88 10.07 0.98
C THR A 783 32.93 9.04 0.38
N HIS A 784 31.63 9.15 0.67
CA HIS A 784 30.57 8.23 0.28
C HIS A 784 29.42 9.01 -0.39
N SER A 785 28.64 8.35 -1.25
CA SER A 785 27.43 8.96 -1.82
C SER A 785 26.40 9.24 -0.72
N LEU A 786 25.68 10.37 -0.83
CA LEU A 786 24.58 10.72 0.09
C LEU A 786 23.46 9.66 0.12
N ALA A 787 23.38 8.81 -0.90
CA ALA A 787 22.43 7.71 -0.99
C ALA A 787 22.85 6.44 -0.23
N GLU A 788 24.11 6.32 0.20
CA GLU A 788 24.64 5.07 0.80
C GLU A 788 24.20 4.87 2.25
N ALA A 789 23.92 5.94 3.00
CA ALA A 789 23.49 5.85 4.41
C ALA A 789 22.37 6.85 4.75
N PRO A 790 21.15 6.66 4.18
CA PRO A 790 20.03 7.58 4.41
C PRO A 790 19.60 7.65 5.88
N GLU A 791 19.71 6.56 6.65
CA GLU A 791 19.34 6.54 8.07
C GLU A 791 20.29 7.39 8.94
N VAL A 792 21.59 7.39 8.64
CA VAL A 792 22.56 8.26 9.33
C VAL A 792 22.28 9.73 9.01
N LEU A 793 21.98 10.02 7.75
CA LEU A 793 21.62 11.37 7.30
C LEU A 793 20.34 11.86 8.00
N ARG A 794 19.30 11.01 8.04
CA ARG A 794 18.04 11.28 8.73
C ARG A 794 18.28 11.64 10.20
N SER A 795 18.90 10.75 10.96
CA SER A 795 19.08 10.95 12.40
C SER A 795 20.04 12.09 12.73
N PHE A 796 21.04 12.37 11.88
CA PHE A 796 21.90 13.54 12.03
C PHE A 796 21.14 14.86 11.87
N PHE A 797 20.25 14.96 10.87
CA PHE A 797 19.42 16.15 10.69
C PHE A 797 18.29 16.27 11.69
N GLU A 798 17.73 15.17 12.19
CA GLU A 798 16.83 15.18 13.34
C GLU A 798 17.54 15.72 14.60
N LEU A 799 18.80 15.33 14.84
CA LEU A 799 19.63 15.88 15.91
C LEU A 799 19.89 17.37 15.72
N ALA A 800 20.30 17.81 14.53
CA ALA A 800 20.51 19.22 14.22
C ALA A 800 19.24 20.06 14.44
N TYR A 801 18.08 19.51 14.07
CA TYR A 801 16.78 20.10 14.34
C TYR A 801 16.47 20.18 15.85
N ARG A 802 16.80 19.16 16.65
CA ARG A 802 16.65 19.23 18.12
C ARG A 802 17.56 20.30 18.74
N PHE A 803 18.79 20.46 18.27
CA PHE A 803 19.66 21.57 18.69
C PHE A 803 19.02 22.91 18.37
N LEU A 804 18.49 23.08 17.17
CA LEU A 804 17.84 24.33 16.75
C LEU A 804 16.61 24.65 17.62
N LEU A 805 15.85 23.64 18.04
CA LEU A 805 14.69 23.80 18.92
C LEU A 805 15.04 24.17 20.36
N PHE A 806 16.05 23.51 20.95
CA PHE A 806 16.25 23.54 22.41
C PHE A 806 17.56 24.21 22.85
N CYS A 807 18.57 24.27 21.99
CA CYS A 807 19.85 24.93 22.27
C CYS A 807 20.44 25.58 21.00
N PRO A 808 19.74 26.55 20.37
CA PRO A 808 20.13 27.09 19.07
C PRO A 808 21.52 27.72 19.06
N ALA A 809 21.96 28.29 20.18
CA ALA A 809 23.31 28.85 20.33
C ALA A 809 24.40 27.80 20.02
N ALA A 810 24.21 26.54 20.45
CA ALA A 810 25.21 25.49 20.28
C ALA A 810 25.44 25.12 18.81
N VAL A 811 24.40 25.18 17.97
CA VAL A 811 24.49 24.86 16.53
C VAL A 811 24.77 26.10 15.68
N LEU A 812 24.06 27.22 15.91
CA LEU A 812 24.16 28.40 15.04
C LEU A 812 25.47 29.16 15.20
N THR A 813 26.15 29.01 16.33
CA THR A 813 27.46 29.63 16.53
C THR A 813 28.62 28.64 16.42
N ALA A 814 28.35 27.39 16.02
CA ALA A 814 29.38 26.40 15.73
C ALA A 814 30.12 26.72 14.43
N ALA A 815 31.39 26.32 14.33
CA ALA A 815 32.20 26.52 13.13
C ALA A 815 31.70 25.66 11.95
N GLU A 816 31.00 24.58 12.26
CA GLU A 816 30.46 23.59 11.35
C GLU A 816 29.14 24.03 10.68
N PHE A 817 28.48 25.07 11.19
CA PHE A 817 27.17 25.51 10.71
C PHE A 817 27.12 25.83 9.20
N PRO A 818 28.10 26.54 8.60
CA PRO A 818 28.10 26.77 7.15
C PRO A 818 28.13 25.47 6.34
N VAL A 819 28.93 24.49 6.77
CA VAL A 819 29.04 23.18 6.10
C VAL A 819 27.75 22.37 6.26
N LEU A 820 27.08 22.48 7.41
CA LEU A 820 25.77 21.89 7.65
C LEU A 820 24.73 22.40 6.64
N ILE A 821 24.72 23.70 6.36
CA ILE A 821 23.84 24.30 5.33
C ILE A 821 24.18 23.78 3.94
N GLU A 822 25.46 23.71 3.57
CA GLU A 822 25.86 23.17 2.26
C GLU A 822 25.45 21.70 2.08
N LEU A 823 25.66 20.87 3.10
CA LEU A 823 25.20 19.48 3.11
C LEU A 823 23.67 19.41 2.98
N SER A 824 22.95 20.29 3.68
CA SER A 824 21.49 20.31 3.65
C SER A 824 20.97 20.57 2.23
N LEU A 825 21.53 21.59 1.55
CA LEU A 825 21.15 21.95 0.19
C LEU A 825 21.46 20.85 -0.83
N ALA A 826 22.59 20.14 -0.65
CA ALA A 826 22.92 18.98 -1.48
C ALA A 826 21.90 17.84 -1.34
N CYS A 827 21.20 17.73 -0.19
CA CYS A 827 20.25 16.67 0.08
C CYS A 827 18.81 16.97 -0.35
N VAL A 828 18.44 18.22 -0.65
CA VAL A 828 17.06 18.64 -0.98
C VAL A 828 16.48 17.88 -2.19
N GLY A 829 17.33 17.43 -3.12
CA GLY A 829 16.95 16.67 -4.31
C GLY A 829 17.13 15.15 -4.21
N ASN A 830 17.39 14.60 -3.02
CA ASN A 830 17.54 13.15 -2.85
C ASN A 830 16.19 12.43 -3.04
N GLN A 831 16.26 11.17 -3.51
CA GLN A 831 15.07 10.35 -3.75
C GLN A 831 14.54 9.68 -2.47
N ASP A 832 15.41 9.46 -1.47
CA ASP A 832 15.01 8.87 -0.20
C ASP A 832 14.10 9.83 0.59
N ARG A 833 12.90 9.35 0.93
CA ARG A 833 11.84 10.19 1.49
C ARG A 833 12.14 10.62 2.93
N THR A 834 12.60 9.70 3.77
CA THR A 834 12.70 9.91 5.23
C THR A 834 13.85 10.85 5.57
N SER A 835 15.03 10.63 4.98
CA SER A 835 16.20 11.49 5.19
C SER A 835 16.00 12.90 4.62
N THR A 836 15.50 13.02 3.39
CA THR A 836 15.23 14.31 2.75
C THR A 836 14.21 15.13 3.55
N ASN A 837 13.16 14.48 4.07
CA ASN A 837 12.18 15.17 4.90
C ASN A 837 12.78 15.70 6.22
N ALA A 838 13.71 14.97 6.85
CA ALA A 838 14.42 15.47 8.03
C ALA A 838 15.25 16.74 7.72
N VAL A 839 15.93 16.77 6.56
CA VAL A 839 16.66 17.96 6.08
C VAL A 839 15.71 19.13 5.84
N LEU A 840 14.60 18.89 5.13
CA LEU A 840 13.60 19.92 4.83
C LEU A 840 12.96 20.47 6.11
N MET A 841 12.70 19.62 7.11
CA MET A 841 12.20 20.04 8.42
C MET A 841 13.18 20.97 9.14
N PHE A 842 14.48 20.62 9.15
CA PHE A 842 15.53 21.47 9.71
C PHE A 842 15.59 22.85 9.03
N LEU A 843 15.69 22.89 7.70
CA LEU A 843 15.78 24.15 6.94
C LEU A 843 14.50 24.99 7.04
N THR A 844 13.33 24.36 6.99
CA THR A 844 12.04 25.07 7.06
C THR A 844 11.87 25.72 8.43
N PHE A 845 12.23 25.02 9.50
CA PHE A 845 12.19 25.60 10.85
C PHE A 845 13.20 26.73 11.02
N LEU A 846 14.43 26.56 10.52
CA LEU A 846 15.48 27.59 10.55
C LEU A 846 15.00 28.92 9.97
N LEU A 847 14.29 28.88 8.85
CA LEU A 847 13.76 30.06 8.17
C LEU A 847 12.50 30.61 8.86
N ASN A 848 11.50 29.77 9.10
CA ASN A 848 10.22 30.21 9.68
C ASN A 848 10.36 30.85 11.07
N GLU A 849 11.30 30.36 11.88
CA GLU A 849 11.49 30.82 13.25
C GLU A 849 12.64 31.83 13.39
N SER A 850 13.29 32.20 12.27
CA SER A 850 14.43 33.13 12.21
C SER A 850 14.16 34.49 12.85
N THR A 851 12.91 34.95 12.82
CA THR A 851 12.47 36.26 13.35
C THR A 851 11.74 36.16 14.69
N ILE A 852 11.44 34.94 15.17
CA ILE A 852 10.67 34.69 16.39
C ILE A 852 11.57 33.98 17.41
N LYS A 853 11.63 32.64 17.39
CA LYS A 853 12.40 31.87 18.38
C LYS A 853 13.92 32.02 18.20
N LEU A 854 14.37 32.32 16.99
CA LEU A 854 15.78 32.42 16.62
C LEU A 854 16.23 33.86 16.35
N ALA A 855 15.45 34.86 16.78
CA ALA A 855 15.69 36.28 16.50
C ALA A 855 17.10 36.78 16.90
N ALA A 856 17.68 36.22 17.97
CA ALA A 856 19.04 36.56 18.39
C ALA A 856 20.13 36.16 17.38
N PHE A 857 19.82 35.22 16.48
CA PHE A 857 20.75 34.66 15.50
C PHE A 857 20.40 35.03 14.05
N THR A 858 19.39 35.89 13.84
CA THR A 858 19.01 36.38 12.50
C THR A 858 20.20 36.85 11.66
N PRO A 859 21.22 37.57 12.19
CA PRO A 859 22.37 37.98 11.38
C PRO A 859 23.16 36.78 10.82
N ILE A 860 23.30 35.71 11.60
CA ILE A 860 24.02 34.50 11.19
C ILE A 860 23.20 33.72 10.16
N ILE A 861 21.90 33.58 10.40
CA ILE A 861 20.98 32.90 9.48
C ILE A 861 20.93 33.66 8.15
N ASN A 862 20.79 34.98 8.19
CA ASN A 862 20.80 35.83 7.01
C ASN A 862 22.11 35.72 6.23
N ALA A 863 23.26 35.65 6.89
CA ALA A 863 24.54 35.43 6.19
C ALA A 863 24.54 34.09 5.42
N SER A 864 24.03 33.02 6.04
CA SER A 864 23.97 31.68 5.42
C SER A 864 23.02 31.56 4.21
N VAL A 865 22.15 32.55 3.99
CA VAL A 865 21.18 32.57 2.89
C VAL A 865 21.48 33.68 1.89
N LEU A 866 21.76 34.88 2.38
CA LEU A 866 21.86 36.09 1.57
C LEU A 866 23.25 36.32 0.99
N ASP A 867 24.30 35.58 1.40
CA ASP A 867 25.62 35.70 0.79
C ASP A 867 25.58 35.41 -0.72
N ALA A 868 26.39 36.13 -1.50
CA ALA A 868 26.24 36.24 -2.96
C ALA A 868 26.21 34.88 -3.70
N GLY A 869 26.94 33.87 -3.21
CA GLY A 869 26.92 32.51 -3.76
C GLY A 869 25.95 31.55 -3.07
N GLN A 870 25.44 31.88 -1.88
CA GLN A 870 24.51 31.01 -1.15
C GLN A 870 23.09 31.18 -1.67
N THR A 871 22.63 32.41 -1.93
CA THR A 871 21.26 32.65 -2.43
C THR A 871 21.01 31.87 -3.73
N GLU A 872 22.01 31.80 -4.61
CA GLU A 872 21.95 31.02 -5.85
C GLU A 872 21.82 29.52 -5.56
N LYS A 873 22.70 28.95 -4.72
CA LYS A 873 22.64 27.53 -4.34
C LYS A 873 21.28 27.14 -3.74
N TRP A 874 20.67 27.98 -2.91
CA TRP A 874 19.35 27.74 -2.32
C TRP A 874 18.28 27.57 -3.40
N PHE A 875 18.17 28.53 -4.32
CA PHE A 875 17.16 28.50 -5.37
C PHE A 875 17.42 27.43 -6.43
N GLU A 876 18.67 27.21 -6.84
CA GLU A 876 19.01 26.16 -7.80
C GLU A 876 18.62 24.78 -7.29
N ASN A 877 18.96 24.45 -6.04
CA ASN A 877 18.64 23.15 -5.47
C ASN A 877 17.13 22.96 -5.27
N LEU A 878 16.41 23.98 -4.78
CA LEU A 878 14.95 23.90 -4.59
C LEU A 878 14.19 23.75 -5.91
N VAL A 879 14.53 24.56 -6.92
CA VAL A 879 13.87 24.50 -8.24
C VAL A 879 14.22 23.20 -8.96
N SER A 880 15.48 22.78 -8.94
CA SER A 880 15.90 21.50 -9.53
C SER A 880 15.26 20.30 -8.84
N ALA A 881 15.10 20.34 -7.52
CA ALA A 881 14.43 19.29 -6.76
C ALA A 881 12.95 19.15 -7.17
N LEU A 882 12.21 20.26 -7.25
CA LEU A 882 10.82 20.27 -7.71
C LEU A 882 10.70 19.81 -9.16
N ALA A 883 11.46 20.41 -10.07
CA ALA A 883 11.32 20.17 -11.50
C ALA A 883 11.80 18.77 -11.93
N LEU A 884 12.96 18.29 -11.43
CA LEU A 884 13.63 17.11 -11.97
C LEU A 884 13.81 15.95 -10.99
N LYS A 885 14.22 16.22 -9.75
CA LYS A 885 14.88 15.19 -8.93
C LYS A 885 13.96 14.46 -7.94
N SER A 886 13.01 15.16 -7.33
CA SER A 886 12.27 14.64 -6.17
C SER A 886 10.96 13.92 -6.55
N PRO A 887 10.56 12.83 -5.87
CA PRO A 887 9.25 12.20 -6.07
C PRO A 887 8.09 13.12 -5.67
N SER A 888 6.89 12.88 -6.21
CA SER A 888 5.69 13.70 -5.96
C SER A 888 5.29 13.81 -4.49
N VAL A 889 5.62 12.79 -3.69
CA VAL A 889 5.39 12.76 -2.23
C VAL A 889 6.17 13.85 -1.49
N LEU A 890 7.29 14.34 -2.04
CA LEU A 890 8.13 15.38 -1.41
C LEU A 890 7.79 16.81 -1.87
N TYR A 891 6.91 16.99 -2.87
CA TYR A 891 6.54 18.32 -3.37
C TYR A 891 6.01 19.22 -2.26
N ASP A 892 5.25 18.64 -1.33
CA ASP A 892 4.71 19.35 -0.17
C ASP A 892 5.81 19.99 0.69
N ALA A 893 6.78 19.18 1.11
CA ALA A 893 7.83 19.62 2.02
C ALA A 893 8.77 20.63 1.36
N ILE A 894 9.09 20.44 0.07
CA ILE A 894 9.93 21.37 -0.69
C ILE A 894 9.20 22.70 -0.91
N ALA A 895 7.90 22.66 -1.22
CA ALA A 895 7.09 23.87 -1.38
C ALA A 895 7.00 24.69 -0.09
N LYS A 896 6.87 24.03 1.08
CA LYS A 896 6.91 24.70 2.39
C LYS A 896 8.24 25.39 2.63
N LEU A 897 9.36 24.75 2.28
CA LEU A 897 10.68 25.34 2.41
C LEU A 897 10.87 26.55 1.49
N LEU A 898 10.45 26.44 0.23
CA LEU A 898 10.51 27.54 -0.73
C LEU A 898 9.62 28.73 -0.30
N PHE A 899 8.42 28.45 0.23
CA PHE A 899 7.54 29.46 0.81
C PHE A 899 8.18 30.14 2.02
N ALA A 900 8.80 29.38 2.93
CA ALA A 900 9.52 29.90 4.09
C ALA A 900 10.68 30.82 3.67
N LEU A 901 11.44 30.44 2.65
CA LEU A 901 12.53 31.24 2.09
C LEU A 901 12.02 32.57 1.51
N LEU A 902 10.97 32.54 0.69
CA LEU A 902 10.45 33.76 0.06
C LEU A 902 9.74 34.68 1.05
N SER A 903 8.98 34.13 2.00
CA SER A 903 8.28 34.92 3.03
C SER A 903 9.21 35.50 4.09
N SER A 904 10.40 34.92 4.29
CA SER A 904 11.45 35.49 5.14
C SER A 904 12.15 36.70 4.50
N PHE A 905 12.11 36.82 3.17
CA PHE A 905 12.80 37.85 2.40
C PHE A 905 11.94 38.47 1.27
N PRO A 906 10.71 38.95 1.56
CA PRO A 906 9.71 39.29 0.54
C PRO A 906 10.13 40.46 -0.37
N ASP A 907 10.85 41.44 0.19
CA ASP A 907 11.29 42.66 -0.51
C ASP A 907 12.79 42.68 -0.82
N HIS A 908 13.51 41.56 -0.62
CA HIS A 908 14.95 41.54 -0.80
C HIS A 908 15.32 41.44 -2.29
N GLU A 909 15.86 42.52 -2.86
CA GLU A 909 16.16 42.62 -4.30
C GLU A 909 16.98 41.42 -4.82
N ARG A 910 18.03 41.03 -4.10
CA ARG A 910 18.87 39.86 -4.45
C ARG A 910 18.07 38.56 -4.58
N VAL A 911 17.13 38.30 -3.68
CA VAL A 911 16.32 37.06 -3.68
C VAL A 911 15.46 37.01 -4.94
N ARG A 912 14.82 38.13 -5.26
CA ARG A 912 14.01 38.27 -6.48
C ARG A 912 14.86 38.12 -7.75
N THR A 913 16.01 38.78 -7.81
CA THR A 913 16.90 38.72 -8.99
C THR A 913 17.44 37.32 -9.22
N VAL A 914 17.89 36.63 -8.16
CA VAL A 914 18.43 35.27 -8.27
C VAL A 914 17.35 34.28 -8.65
N LEU A 915 16.15 34.32 -8.04
CA LEU A 915 15.05 33.43 -8.41
C LEU A 915 14.67 33.59 -9.90
N MET A 916 14.61 34.82 -10.40
CA MET A 916 14.38 35.11 -11.81
C MET A 916 15.47 34.52 -12.72
N GLN A 917 16.74 34.62 -12.32
CA GLN A 917 17.87 34.04 -13.07
C GLN A 917 17.83 32.50 -13.05
N VAL A 918 17.45 31.88 -11.94
CA VAL A 918 17.34 30.42 -11.79
C VAL A 918 16.22 29.87 -12.68
N LEU A 919 15.05 30.51 -12.71
CA LEU A 919 13.94 30.12 -13.60
C LEU A 919 14.28 30.27 -15.10
N ALA A 920 15.28 31.09 -15.46
CA ALA A 920 15.76 31.21 -16.82
C ALA A 920 16.72 30.07 -17.25
N ARG A 921 17.16 29.20 -16.33
CA ARG A 921 18.13 28.12 -16.62
C ARG A 921 17.43 26.80 -16.96
N ASP A 922 17.34 26.48 -18.25
CA ASP A 922 16.71 25.24 -18.74
C ASP A 922 17.35 23.96 -18.17
N ALA A 923 18.64 24.00 -17.83
CA ALA A 923 19.37 22.89 -17.21
C ALA A 923 18.78 22.44 -15.86
N LEU A 924 17.92 23.24 -15.24
CA LEU A 924 17.22 22.91 -14.00
C LEU A 924 15.86 22.21 -14.23
N GLY A 925 15.53 21.87 -15.49
CA GLY A 925 14.33 21.09 -15.84
C GLY A 925 13.09 21.92 -16.12
N VAL A 926 13.25 23.22 -16.32
CA VAL A 926 12.16 24.16 -16.64
C VAL A 926 12.00 24.39 -18.14
N ALA A 927 12.65 23.56 -18.97
CA ALA A 927 12.69 23.72 -20.43
C ALA A 927 11.29 23.66 -21.08
N GLU A 928 10.34 22.97 -20.47
CA GLU A 928 8.97 22.84 -20.95
C GLU A 928 8.11 24.09 -20.73
N LEU A 929 8.58 25.04 -19.90
CA LEU A 929 7.86 26.29 -19.63
C LEU A 929 8.30 27.40 -20.59
N THR A 930 7.34 28.09 -21.20
CA THR A 930 7.61 29.29 -22.01
C THR A 930 8.11 30.45 -21.15
N PRO A 931 8.74 31.50 -21.73
CA PRO A 931 9.10 32.70 -20.98
C PRO A 931 7.93 33.33 -20.23
N GLU A 932 6.74 33.32 -20.82
CA GLU A 932 5.49 33.79 -20.22
C GLU A 932 5.06 32.93 -19.02
N ASP A 933 5.13 31.60 -19.14
CA ASP A 933 4.81 30.68 -18.04
C ASP A 933 5.77 30.87 -16.85
N ARG A 934 7.06 31.05 -17.13
CA ARG A 934 8.08 31.30 -16.09
C ARG A 934 7.83 32.61 -15.37
N GLN A 935 7.44 33.65 -16.11
CA GLN A 935 7.09 34.95 -15.53
C GLN A 935 5.82 34.85 -14.66
N GLN A 936 4.84 34.06 -15.08
CA GLN A 936 3.62 33.80 -14.30
C GLN A 936 3.94 33.04 -13.00
N VAL A 937 4.73 31.97 -13.06
CA VAL A 937 5.17 31.22 -11.86
C VAL A 937 5.95 32.12 -10.90
N LEU A 938 6.89 32.92 -11.41
CA LEU A 938 7.63 33.90 -10.61
C LEU A 938 6.68 34.89 -9.91
N HIS A 939 5.70 35.42 -10.63
CA HIS A 939 4.71 36.35 -10.06
C HIS A 939 3.84 35.68 -8.99
N LEU A 940 3.35 34.47 -9.22
CA LEU A 940 2.54 33.72 -8.26
C LEU A 940 3.34 33.40 -6.99
N TRP A 941 4.59 32.92 -7.12
CA TRP A 941 5.42 32.61 -5.96
C TRP A 941 5.73 33.84 -5.11
N LEU A 942 6.11 34.96 -5.74
CA LEU A 942 6.41 36.20 -5.02
C LEU A 942 5.16 36.83 -4.38
N SER A 943 4.03 36.89 -5.11
CA SER A 943 2.80 37.50 -4.58
C SER A 943 2.21 36.72 -3.40
N LEU A 944 2.20 35.38 -3.49
CA LEU A 944 1.72 34.53 -2.40
C LEU A 944 2.63 34.59 -1.17
N ALA A 945 3.94 34.70 -1.36
CA ALA A 945 4.91 34.80 -0.27
C ALA A 945 4.95 36.19 0.40
N ALA A 946 4.61 37.26 -0.33
CA ALA A 946 4.61 38.63 0.20
C ALA A 946 3.56 38.86 1.29
N VAL A 947 2.44 38.13 1.25
CA VAL A 947 1.37 38.18 2.27
C VAL A 947 1.21 36.79 2.90
N PRO A 948 2.08 36.41 3.85
CA PRO A 948 2.07 35.07 4.41
C PRO A 948 0.81 34.83 5.26
N SER A 949 0.04 33.81 4.87
CA SER A 949 -1.18 33.36 5.53
C SER A 949 -1.36 31.86 5.28
N ARG A 950 -2.19 31.18 6.09
CA ARG A 950 -2.50 29.75 5.85
C ARG A 950 -3.10 29.51 4.45
N PHE A 951 -3.85 30.49 3.95
CA PHE A 951 -4.44 30.41 2.62
C PHE A 951 -3.38 30.54 1.52
N SER A 952 -2.49 31.54 1.62
CA SER A 952 -1.42 31.75 0.63
C SER A 952 -0.40 30.61 0.63
N GLU A 953 -0.06 30.05 1.79
CA GLU A 953 0.79 28.86 1.90
C GLU A 953 0.13 27.64 1.21
N ARG A 954 -1.15 27.36 1.48
CA ARG A 954 -1.87 26.24 0.83
C ARG A 954 -1.91 26.41 -0.69
N ARG A 955 -2.16 27.64 -1.17
CA ARG A 955 -2.21 27.95 -2.60
C ARG A 955 -0.82 27.84 -3.24
N PHE A 956 0.22 28.32 -2.57
CA PHE A 956 1.61 28.22 -2.99
C PHE A 956 2.05 26.76 -3.18
N ARG A 957 1.64 25.87 -2.26
CA ARG A 957 1.89 24.42 -2.36
C ARG A 957 1.22 23.80 -3.59
N GLY A 958 -0.02 24.22 -3.89
CA GLY A 958 -0.72 23.83 -5.13
C GLY A 958 0.06 24.25 -6.38
N VAL A 959 0.49 25.52 -6.44
CA VAL A 959 1.29 26.04 -7.55
C VAL A 959 2.60 25.26 -7.72
N CYS A 960 3.29 24.89 -6.63
CA CYS A 960 4.53 24.10 -6.72
C CYS A 960 4.31 22.67 -7.23
N SER A 961 3.22 22.01 -6.80
CA SER A 961 2.83 20.69 -7.31
C SER A 961 2.55 20.75 -8.81
N ASP A 962 1.80 21.75 -9.25
CA ASP A 962 1.42 21.91 -10.65
C ASP A 962 2.62 22.29 -11.52
N PHE A 963 3.48 23.17 -11.02
CA PHE A 963 4.77 23.49 -11.64
C PHE A 963 5.63 22.23 -11.85
N ALA A 964 5.76 21.37 -10.84
CA ALA A 964 6.54 20.15 -10.93
C ALA A 964 5.96 19.16 -11.97
N LYS A 965 4.63 19.00 -11.99
CA LYS A 965 3.94 18.15 -12.98
C LYS A 965 4.11 18.66 -14.41
N VAL A 966 4.03 19.98 -14.61
CA VAL A 966 4.25 20.60 -15.93
C VAL A 966 5.68 20.40 -16.41
N CYS A 967 6.68 20.61 -15.55
CA CYS A 967 8.09 20.37 -15.89
C CYS A 967 8.36 18.91 -16.30
N ARG A 968 7.55 17.96 -15.81
CA ARG A 968 7.68 16.52 -16.07
C ARG A 968 6.77 15.97 -17.16
N LYS A 969 6.01 16.83 -17.85
CA LYS A 969 5.05 16.44 -18.90
C LYS A 969 3.88 15.59 -18.39
N GLU A 970 3.58 15.68 -17.10
CA GLU A 970 2.42 15.03 -16.48
C GLU A 970 1.16 15.91 -16.59
N MET A 971 1.32 17.21 -16.89
CA MET A 971 0.24 18.20 -16.98
C MET A 971 0.60 19.35 -17.94
N THR A 972 -0.39 20.07 -18.46
CA THR A 972 -0.17 21.24 -19.34
C THR A 972 0.01 22.54 -18.57
N ALA A 973 0.71 23.51 -19.16
CA ALA A 973 0.98 24.83 -18.57
C ALA A 973 -0.29 25.66 -18.28
N ASP A 974 -1.42 25.36 -18.92
CA ASP A 974 -2.71 26.05 -18.69
C ASP A 974 -3.15 26.01 -17.22
N SER A 975 -2.81 24.92 -16.52
CA SER A 975 -3.03 24.76 -15.08
C SER A 975 -2.40 25.88 -14.25
N LEU A 976 -1.22 26.37 -14.63
CA LEU A 976 -0.51 27.45 -13.93
C LEU A 976 -1.18 28.82 -14.11
N HIS A 977 -1.86 29.03 -15.24
CA HIS A 977 -2.61 30.25 -15.52
C HIS A 977 -3.99 30.28 -14.86
N SER A 978 -4.49 29.13 -14.40
CA SER A 978 -5.76 29.05 -13.64
C SER A 978 -5.67 29.66 -12.23
N PHE A 979 -4.45 29.87 -11.70
CA PHE A 979 -4.24 30.49 -10.41
C PHE A 979 -4.30 32.01 -10.49
N GLU A 980 -5.34 32.60 -9.89
CA GLU A 980 -5.38 34.05 -9.62
C GLU A 980 -4.44 34.46 -8.47
N ALA A 981 -3.69 35.54 -8.64
CA ALA A 981 -2.91 36.13 -7.54
C ALA A 981 -3.85 36.73 -6.47
N PRO A 982 -3.49 36.69 -5.18
CA PRO A 982 -4.24 37.45 -4.17
C PRO A 982 -4.19 38.95 -4.50
N SER A 983 -5.35 39.59 -4.47
CA SER A 983 -5.52 41.03 -4.73
C SER A 983 -4.84 41.91 -3.68
#